data_AF-A0A5R8Y6J4-F1
#
_entry.id   AF-A0A5R8Y6J4-F1
#
_cell.length_a   1.000
_cell.length_b   1.000
_cell.length_c   1.000
_cell.angle_alpha   90.00
_cell.angle_beta   90.00
_cell.angle_gamma   90.00
#
_symmetry.space_group_name_H-M   'P 1'
#
loop_
_entity.id
_entity.type
_entity.pdbx_description
1 polymer ?
#
loop_
_entity_poly.entity_id
_entity_poly.type
_entity_poly.pdbx_seq_one_letter_code
_entity_poly.pdbx_strand_id
1 'polypeptide(L)'
;MHRAKSLFSKLALMAAILLATGVSLPMGHGVSKAYAQQQDRQAMLMPGKKTLFRRIVTKPGGKLYAKPGRTARVINPKVPAFAVYYVYGEENGFTEVGVNSHGGAKGWIETEKVVDWKQSIVVAFNNRAAAGRVRHVFYETIDTLSEELDATANPEAFADSANAIAMEPENAINDTSNFYLLPILDHESTYFPDDNEGNLLEVASITKQQPKRVEQDFHAGIVFVIDTTTSMRPYIRQTKEVIEQISVEIENSELSGKVSFGLVGFRQSEMTNPGIGYHVKALLPLTTNSSVEDFLTAIDQMDVARVPTQGFREDSIGGIAYAKSAFDWKPYSAKYIILVTDAGPRAPGEGDNYIDALDIPELAGDLADDQIRLLVMHLKTAAGHKDHQSAEARYRTASRLVGSVNDLYTDIRDGDVGAFGASVGTFAQKIIATSEAIREDKEIAAPDEADNSTEANLQRAARAFQLEFRGNREGDEAPTFYKAWTIDHAFGAYGRQALDIRLMLTKNQLSTMAGNLEAIVERANRPGGIIDANAFFQDIQDLALQASNDPNQVREEQKLGDAIAEYLEDLPYKSQTTAMTMSDWVTLSGPEQRDLMNSLESKLRYYQRVHDNPDNWVALHQDAAAGEYVTTISLDRMP
;
A
#
# COMPACT_ATOMS: atom_id res chain seq x y z
N MET A 1 57.32 25.68 34.30
CA MET A 1 57.64 26.85 33.46
C MET A 1 56.91 28.06 34.04
N HIS A 2 57.63 28.88 34.83
CA HIS A 2 57.84 30.32 34.62
C HIS A 2 56.57 31.20 34.73
N ARG A 3 56.40 31.85 35.89
CA ARG A 3 56.69 33.29 36.17
C ARG A 3 55.61 34.20 35.56
N ALA A 4 54.65 34.71 36.34
CA ALA A 4 54.73 35.85 37.27
C ALA A 4 54.91 37.21 36.58
N LYS A 5 53.93 38.12 36.79
CA LYS A 5 54.01 39.59 36.98
C LYS A 5 52.56 40.17 36.98
N SER A 6 52.06 40.74 38.09
CA SER A 6 52.23 42.14 38.56
C SER A 6 51.18 43.07 37.92
N LEU A 7 50.46 44.02 38.55
CA LEU A 7 50.22 44.49 39.93
C LEU A 7 49.26 45.71 39.83
N PHE A 8 48.56 46.06 40.93
CA PHE A 8 47.93 47.37 41.30
C PHE A 8 46.67 47.85 40.55
N SER A 9 45.67 48.55 41.13
CA SER A 9 45.40 49.20 42.45
C SER A 9 43.88 49.54 42.54
N LYS A 10 43.13 49.18 43.59
CA LYS A 10 42.71 49.98 44.79
C LYS A 10 42.16 51.41 44.57
N LEU A 11 40.92 51.64 45.04
CA LEU A 11 40.43 52.72 45.96
C LEU A 11 38.90 52.48 46.12
N ALA A 12 38.25 52.16 47.25
CA ALA A 12 38.22 52.67 48.65
C ALA A 12 37.33 53.92 48.85
N LEU A 13 36.19 53.79 49.58
CA LEU A 13 35.70 54.59 50.74
C LEU A 13 34.24 54.18 51.09
N MET A 14 33.89 53.61 52.26
CA MET A 14 33.59 54.22 53.59
C MET A 14 32.46 55.28 53.55
N ALA A 15 31.45 55.37 54.42
CA ALA A 15 31.29 55.02 55.85
C ALA A 15 29.77 54.94 56.22
N ALA A 16 29.34 54.02 57.10
CA ALA A 16 29.00 54.18 58.54
C ALA A 16 27.64 54.84 58.89
N ILE A 17 26.83 54.20 59.75
CA ILE A 17 26.38 54.68 61.09
C ILE A 17 25.27 53.78 61.73
N LEU A 18 25.60 53.32 62.95
CA LEU A 18 24.87 53.05 64.21
C LEU A 18 23.45 52.41 64.34
N LEU A 19 23.44 51.53 65.36
CA LEU A 19 22.53 51.41 66.54
C LEU A 19 21.54 50.24 66.62
N ALA A 20 21.68 49.55 67.76
CA ALA A 20 21.12 48.26 68.15
C ALA A 20 19.66 48.30 68.61
N THR A 21 18.97 47.15 68.51
CA THR A 21 18.09 46.60 69.56
C THR A 21 17.72 45.13 69.26
N GLY A 22 17.63 44.30 70.32
CA GLY A 22 16.59 43.28 70.45
C GLY A 22 16.82 41.88 69.87
N VAL A 23 17.08 40.92 70.75
CA VAL A 23 16.92 39.47 70.55
C VAL A 23 15.48 39.12 70.14
N SER A 24 15.32 38.33 69.07
CA SER A 24 14.30 37.27 68.92
C SER A 24 14.48 36.57 67.56
N LEU A 25 14.41 35.23 67.56
CA LEU A 25 14.46 34.37 66.36
C LEU A 25 13.40 34.76 65.32
N PRO A 26 13.71 34.65 64.02
CA PRO A 26 12.69 34.19 63.09
C PRO A 26 13.17 33.13 62.07
N MET A 27 12.15 32.46 61.56
CA MET A 27 12.10 31.50 60.45
C MET A 27 12.91 31.91 59.22
N GLY A 28 13.38 30.92 58.45
CA GLY A 28 14.10 31.19 57.20
C GLY A 28 14.33 30.00 56.28
N HIS A 29 13.26 29.58 55.60
CA HIS A 29 13.25 29.05 54.23
C HIS A 29 14.07 27.81 53.89
N GLY A 30 13.36 26.67 53.85
CA GLY A 30 13.77 25.49 53.10
C GLY A 30 13.86 25.78 51.60
N VAL A 31 14.92 25.27 50.99
CA VAL A 31 14.97 24.97 49.57
C VAL A 31 15.09 23.46 49.45
N SER A 32 13.98 22.76 49.70
CA SER A 32 13.82 21.41 49.18
C SER A 32 13.62 21.56 47.69
N LYS A 33 14.63 21.19 46.89
CA LYS A 33 14.43 20.90 45.47
C LYS A 33 13.39 19.78 45.39
N ALA A 34 12.13 20.16 45.20
CA ALA A 34 11.10 19.27 44.76
C ALA A 34 11.42 18.90 43.31
N TYR A 35 12.22 17.85 43.12
CA TYR A 35 12.00 16.98 41.97
C TYR A 35 10.61 16.41 42.20
N ALA A 36 9.62 16.93 41.48
CA ALA A 36 8.33 16.28 41.39
C ALA A 36 8.61 14.85 40.92
N GLN A 37 8.39 13.87 41.79
CA GLN A 37 8.17 12.49 41.37
C GLN A 37 6.99 12.56 40.41
N GLN A 38 7.28 12.52 39.12
CA GLN A 38 6.31 12.28 38.09
C GLN A 38 5.75 10.89 38.43
N GLN A 39 4.54 10.85 39.03
CA GLN A 39 3.87 9.58 39.31
C GLN A 39 3.87 8.77 38.02
N ASP A 40 4.27 7.52 38.13
CA ASP A 40 4.26 6.57 37.03
C ASP A 40 2.79 6.28 36.69
N ARG A 41 2.18 7.18 35.91
CA ARG A 41 0.81 7.07 35.44
C ARG A 41 0.81 6.11 34.26
N GLN A 42 -0.27 5.35 34.15
CA GLN A 42 -0.55 4.51 32.99
C GLN A 42 -1.66 5.14 32.17
N ALA A 43 -1.61 4.90 30.87
CA ALA A 43 -2.71 5.20 29.96
C ALA A 43 -3.97 4.40 30.38
N MET A 44 -5.13 4.93 30.01
CA MET A 44 -6.41 4.26 30.18
C MET A 44 -6.47 3.01 29.32
N LEU A 45 -7.11 1.97 29.84
CA LEU A 45 -7.45 0.80 29.05
C LEU A 45 -8.54 1.15 28.04
N MET A 46 -8.54 0.44 26.91
CA MET A 46 -9.63 0.48 25.97
C MET A 46 -10.93 0.04 26.65
N PRO A 47 -12.07 0.68 26.35
CA PRO A 47 -13.36 0.24 26.88
C PRO A 47 -13.59 -1.26 26.64
N GLY A 48 -13.95 -2.00 27.68
CA GLY A 48 -14.19 -3.44 27.61
C GLY A 48 -12.95 -4.33 27.62
N LYS A 49 -11.73 -3.78 27.53
CA LYS A 49 -10.47 -4.54 27.48
C LYS A 49 -9.71 -4.49 28.80
N LYS A 50 -8.89 -5.51 29.07
CA LYS A 50 -8.09 -5.62 30.31
C LYS A 50 -6.60 -5.38 30.07
N THR A 51 -6.16 -5.58 28.82
CA THR A 51 -4.75 -5.60 28.45
C THR A 51 -4.34 -4.46 27.51
N LEU A 52 -5.25 -3.98 26.66
CA LEU A 52 -4.96 -3.00 25.61
C LEU A 52 -5.20 -1.56 26.09
N PHE A 53 -4.21 -0.70 25.89
CA PHE A 53 -4.33 0.74 26.16
C PHE A 53 -5.06 1.49 25.03
N ARG A 54 -5.85 2.49 25.41
CA ARG A 54 -6.59 3.36 24.49
C ARG A 54 -5.64 4.33 23.79
N ARG A 55 -5.72 4.33 22.46
CA ARG A 55 -4.98 5.24 21.59
C ARG A 55 -5.95 6.14 20.82
N ILE A 56 -5.44 7.30 20.40
CA ILE A 56 -6.11 8.21 19.49
C ILE A 56 -5.19 8.61 18.35
N VAL A 57 -5.80 9.06 17.26
CA VAL A 57 -5.12 9.76 16.17
C VAL A 57 -5.63 11.21 16.11
N THR A 58 -4.72 12.16 15.94
CA THR A 58 -5.06 13.58 15.90
C THR A 58 -5.58 14.02 14.53
N LYS A 59 -6.62 14.87 14.55
CA LYS A 59 -7.13 15.57 13.38
C LYS A 59 -6.33 16.85 13.12
N PRO A 60 -6.35 17.36 11.88
CA PRO A 60 -5.74 18.64 11.58
C PRO A 60 -6.30 19.81 12.42
N GLY A 61 -5.41 20.77 12.74
CA GLY A 61 -5.76 21.94 13.55
C GLY A 61 -5.81 21.70 15.06
N GLY A 62 -5.42 20.51 15.53
CA GLY A 62 -5.28 20.20 16.94
C GLY A 62 -4.21 21.04 17.65
N LYS A 63 -4.46 21.37 18.92
CA LYS A 63 -3.54 22.08 19.81
C LYS A 63 -3.36 21.27 21.09
N LEU A 64 -2.14 21.30 21.64
CA LEU A 64 -1.82 20.69 22.92
C LEU A 64 -1.85 21.76 24.01
N TYR A 65 -2.69 21.58 25.01
CA TYR A 65 -2.91 22.49 26.13
C TYR A 65 -2.32 21.92 27.42
N ALA A 66 -1.90 22.79 28.33
CA ALA A 66 -1.33 22.36 29.61
C ALA A 66 -2.36 21.85 30.62
N LYS A 67 -3.64 22.22 30.42
CA LYS A 67 -4.80 21.87 31.25
C LYS A 67 -6.03 21.77 30.34
N PRO A 68 -7.12 21.09 30.74
CA PRO A 68 -8.34 21.08 29.97
C PRO A 68 -8.93 22.50 29.90
N GLY A 69 -9.31 22.94 28.69
CA GLY A 69 -9.95 24.24 28.43
C GLY A 69 -9.22 25.11 27.40
N ARG A 70 -9.99 25.77 26.51
CA ARG A 70 -9.48 26.62 25.41
C ARG A 70 -8.70 27.85 25.88
N THR A 71 -8.85 28.25 27.13
CA THR A 71 -8.13 29.37 27.76
C THR A 71 -6.82 28.95 28.42
N ALA A 72 -6.55 27.64 28.53
CA ALA A 72 -5.32 27.14 29.10
C ALA A 72 -4.11 27.48 28.23
N ARG A 73 -2.92 27.52 28.84
CA ARG A 73 -1.67 27.73 28.11
C ARG A 73 -1.49 26.64 27.05
N VAL A 74 -1.35 27.06 25.80
CA VAL A 74 -0.99 26.18 24.69
C VAL A 74 0.48 25.77 24.83
N ILE A 75 0.73 24.47 24.98
CA ILE A 75 2.07 23.85 24.98
C ILE A 75 2.58 23.73 23.55
N ASN A 76 1.75 23.20 22.66
CA ASN A 76 2.05 23.08 21.24
C ASN A 76 0.87 23.62 20.42
N PRO A 77 1.06 24.73 19.67
CA PRO A 77 0.00 25.33 18.87
C PRO A 77 -0.32 24.56 17.58
N LYS A 78 0.50 23.58 17.21
CA LYS A 78 0.34 22.80 15.98
C LYS A 78 0.70 21.35 16.28
N VAL A 79 -0.25 20.63 16.87
CA VAL A 79 -0.12 19.17 16.94
C VAL A 79 -0.21 18.65 15.51
N PRO A 80 0.73 17.80 15.06
CA PRO A 80 0.63 17.15 13.77
C PRO A 80 -0.74 16.51 13.57
N ALA A 81 -1.27 16.56 12.36
CA ALA A 81 -2.33 15.62 11.98
C ALA A 81 -1.73 14.22 11.95
N PHE A 82 -2.56 13.20 12.18
CA PHE A 82 -2.17 11.80 12.16
C PHE A 82 -1.20 11.35 13.28
N ALA A 83 -0.93 12.19 14.29
CA ALA A 83 -0.12 11.77 15.42
C ALA A 83 -0.90 10.80 16.31
N VAL A 84 -0.27 9.67 16.62
CA VAL A 84 -0.80 8.67 17.55
C VAL A 84 -0.42 9.07 18.97
N TYR A 85 -1.39 9.07 19.87
CA TYR A 85 -1.15 9.25 21.30
C TYR A 85 -1.92 8.23 22.13
N TYR A 86 -1.42 7.95 23.33
CA TYR A 86 -2.12 7.21 24.38
C TYR A 86 -2.97 8.14 25.23
N VAL A 87 -4.16 7.68 25.62
CA VAL A 87 -5.11 8.47 26.42
C VAL A 87 -4.88 8.23 27.91
N TYR A 88 -4.77 9.29 28.71
CA TYR A 88 -4.56 9.23 30.17
C TYR A 88 -5.77 9.67 30.99
N GLY A 89 -6.74 10.31 30.36
CA GLY A 89 -7.91 10.90 31.00
C GLY A 89 -8.73 11.72 30.02
N GLU A 90 -9.97 12.02 30.39
CA GLU A 90 -10.84 12.93 29.65
C GLU A 90 -11.52 13.88 30.64
N GLU A 91 -11.57 15.17 30.30
CA GLU A 91 -12.13 16.21 31.17
C GLU A 91 -12.59 17.41 30.33
N ASN A 92 -13.82 17.87 30.55
CA ASN A 92 -14.38 19.10 29.95
C ASN A 92 -14.26 19.20 28.42
N GLY A 93 -14.41 18.08 27.69
CA GLY A 93 -14.27 18.03 26.23
C GLY A 93 -12.83 18.06 25.73
N PHE A 94 -11.88 17.72 26.60
CA PHE A 94 -10.47 17.52 26.27
C PHE A 94 -10.04 16.11 26.65
N THR A 95 -9.11 15.56 25.87
CA THR A 95 -8.48 14.26 26.06
C THR A 95 -7.03 14.49 26.49
N GLU A 96 -6.64 13.98 27.65
CA GLU A 96 -5.27 13.98 28.15
C GLU A 96 -4.45 12.94 27.39
N VAL A 97 -3.33 13.35 26.80
CA VAL A 97 -2.55 12.52 25.87
C VAL A 97 -1.09 12.38 26.29
N GLY A 98 -0.51 11.21 26.04
CA GLY A 98 0.91 10.92 26.20
C GLY A 98 1.46 10.15 24.99
N VAL A 99 2.78 10.22 24.78
CA VAL A 99 3.43 9.54 23.64
C VAL A 99 3.65 8.05 23.89
N ASN A 100 3.60 7.61 25.15
CA ASN A 100 3.76 6.23 25.56
C ASN A 100 2.58 5.82 26.43
N SER A 101 2.38 4.52 26.61
CA SER A 101 1.40 3.94 27.54
C SER A 101 1.79 4.10 29.02
N HIS A 102 3.08 4.32 29.29
CA HIS A 102 3.65 4.48 30.62
C HIS A 102 4.40 5.81 30.76
N GLY A 103 4.36 6.38 31.96
CA GLY A 103 4.97 7.67 32.28
C GLY A 103 3.97 8.83 32.27
N GLY A 104 4.46 10.06 32.11
CA GLY A 104 3.63 11.25 32.23
C GLY A 104 2.97 11.68 30.92
N ALA A 105 1.67 12.02 31.01
CA ALA A 105 0.96 12.74 29.97
C ALA A 105 1.70 14.03 29.54
N LYS A 106 1.59 14.36 28.26
CA LYS A 106 2.20 15.55 27.64
C LYS A 106 1.30 16.77 27.66
N GLY A 107 -0.01 16.58 27.71
CA GLY A 107 -0.99 17.66 27.76
C GLY A 107 -2.38 17.20 27.34
N TRP A 108 -3.22 18.15 26.95
CA TRP A 108 -4.62 17.95 26.63
C TRP A 108 -4.90 18.40 25.19
N ILE A 109 -5.67 17.63 24.43
CA ILE A 109 -6.15 17.98 23.09
C ILE A 109 -7.67 18.06 23.16
N GLU A 110 -8.29 18.99 22.41
CA GLU A 110 -9.76 19.04 22.28
C GLU A 110 -10.28 17.70 21.72
N THR A 111 -11.27 17.10 22.36
CA THR A 111 -11.77 15.75 21.99
C THR A 111 -12.30 15.72 20.56
N GLU A 112 -12.89 16.81 20.06
CA GLU A 112 -13.32 16.96 18.66
C GLU A 112 -12.15 16.94 17.64
N LYS A 113 -10.90 17.10 18.11
CA LYS A 113 -9.67 17.08 17.31
C LYS A 113 -8.93 15.75 17.41
N VAL A 114 -9.54 14.71 17.96
CA VAL A 114 -8.97 13.36 17.99
C VAL A 114 -10.02 12.33 17.57
N VAL A 115 -9.57 11.16 17.19
CA VAL A 115 -10.42 9.99 16.95
C VAL A 115 -9.83 8.81 17.68
N ASP A 116 -10.66 7.97 18.28
CA ASP A 116 -10.21 6.70 18.83
C ASP A 116 -9.54 5.84 17.75
N TRP A 117 -8.40 5.27 18.09
CA TRP A 117 -7.63 4.42 17.20
C TRP A 117 -7.50 3.04 17.83
N LYS A 118 -8.57 2.25 17.68
CA LYS A 118 -8.65 0.91 18.27
C LYS A 118 -7.59 -0.01 17.67
N GLN A 119 -7.46 0.03 16.35
CA GLN A 119 -6.64 -0.87 15.53
C GLN A 119 -5.95 -0.06 14.44
N SER A 120 -4.79 -0.51 13.96
CA SER A 120 -4.05 0.21 12.91
C SER A 120 -4.62 -0.01 11.50
N ILE A 121 -5.91 -0.36 11.41
CA ILE A 121 -6.63 -0.69 10.18
C ILE A 121 -7.32 0.56 9.64
N VAL A 122 -7.11 0.79 8.35
CA VAL A 122 -7.70 1.88 7.59
C VAL A 122 -8.32 1.34 6.33
N VAL A 123 -9.21 2.12 5.74
CA VAL A 123 -9.70 1.87 4.38
C VAL A 123 -9.17 2.94 3.44
N ALA A 124 -8.94 2.54 2.19
CA ALA A 124 -8.62 3.44 1.09
C ALA A 124 -9.60 3.20 -0.07
N PHE A 125 -9.89 4.21 -0.86
CA PHE A 125 -10.66 4.02 -2.08
C PHE A 125 -9.83 3.24 -3.09
N ASN A 126 -10.39 2.18 -3.67
CA ASN A 126 -9.85 1.65 -4.91
C ASN A 126 -10.31 2.51 -6.10
N ASN A 127 -9.68 2.38 -7.26
CA ASN A 127 -10.09 3.14 -8.43
C ASN A 127 -11.42 2.59 -8.99
N ARG A 128 -12.52 3.35 -8.82
CA ARG A 128 -13.89 2.95 -9.20
C ARG A 128 -14.02 2.49 -10.66
N ALA A 129 -13.24 3.08 -11.59
CA ALA A 129 -13.29 2.71 -12.99
C ALA A 129 -12.63 1.34 -13.25
N ALA A 130 -11.54 1.03 -12.54
CA ALA A 130 -10.88 -0.27 -12.61
C ALA A 130 -11.73 -1.37 -11.95
N ALA A 131 -12.33 -1.06 -10.79
CA ALA A 131 -13.25 -1.95 -10.09
C ALA A 131 -14.57 -2.18 -10.85
N GLY A 132 -14.98 -1.21 -11.68
CA GLY A 132 -16.26 -1.26 -12.40
C GLY A 132 -17.43 -1.02 -11.47
N ARG A 133 -17.39 0.07 -10.69
CA ARG A 133 -18.43 0.46 -9.73
C ARG A 133 -18.72 1.96 -9.80
N VAL A 134 -19.87 2.34 -9.26
CA VAL A 134 -20.27 3.73 -9.01
C VAL A 134 -19.49 4.32 -7.82
N ARG A 135 -19.70 5.63 -7.55
CA ARG A 135 -19.11 6.31 -6.39
C ARG A 135 -19.50 5.64 -5.09
N HIS A 136 -18.54 5.61 -4.18
CA HIS A 136 -18.79 5.21 -2.81
C HIS A 136 -19.42 6.34 -1.99
N VAL A 137 -20.31 6.02 -1.06
CA VAL A 137 -21.08 7.00 -0.28
C VAL A 137 -21.02 6.70 1.21
N PHE A 138 -21.22 7.74 2.02
CA PHE A 138 -21.10 7.70 3.47
C PHE A 138 -22.34 8.32 4.12
N TYR A 139 -22.86 7.67 5.15
CA TYR A 139 -24.08 8.07 5.87
C TYR A 139 -23.78 8.44 7.32
N GLU A 140 -24.63 9.25 7.94
CA GLU A 140 -24.42 9.69 9.33
C GLU A 140 -24.56 8.54 10.34
N THR A 141 -25.52 7.64 10.11
CA THR A 141 -25.85 6.53 11.01
C THR A 141 -25.97 5.21 10.27
N ILE A 142 -25.79 4.11 11.01
CA ILE A 142 -25.97 2.75 10.49
C ILE A 142 -27.42 2.48 10.08
N ASP A 143 -28.40 3.06 10.78
CA ASP A 143 -29.82 2.91 10.48
C ASP A 143 -30.14 3.53 9.10
N THR A 144 -29.64 4.74 8.82
CA THR A 144 -29.84 5.37 7.51
C THR A 144 -29.12 4.59 6.41
N LEU A 145 -27.92 4.09 6.66
CA LEU A 145 -27.24 3.22 5.69
C LEU A 145 -28.07 1.96 5.40
N SER A 146 -28.56 1.28 6.44
CA SER A 146 -29.35 0.06 6.30
C SER A 146 -30.65 0.30 5.53
N GLU A 147 -31.37 1.40 5.83
CA GLU A 147 -32.57 1.81 5.10
C GLU A 147 -32.27 2.06 3.61
N GLU A 148 -31.14 2.68 3.29
CA GLU A 148 -30.73 2.97 1.92
C GLU A 148 -30.32 1.71 1.14
N LEU A 149 -29.65 0.77 1.81
CA LEU A 149 -29.30 -0.53 1.25
C LEU A 149 -30.55 -1.35 0.89
N ASP A 150 -31.59 -1.28 1.71
CA ASP A 150 -32.85 -2.00 1.50
C ASP A 150 -33.76 -1.31 0.47
N ALA A 151 -33.81 0.02 0.48
CA ALA A 151 -34.73 0.80 -0.34
C ALA A 151 -34.24 1.01 -1.79
N THR A 152 -32.92 0.98 -2.00
CA THR A 152 -32.31 1.30 -3.30
C THR A 152 -31.96 0.03 -4.06
N ALA A 153 -32.29 -0.03 -5.35
CA ALA A 153 -31.86 -1.12 -6.23
C ALA A 153 -30.91 -0.65 -7.33
N ASN A 154 -30.91 0.65 -7.65
CA ASN A 154 -30.12 1.22 -8.72
C ASN A 154 -28.80 1.79 -8.17
N PRO A 155 -27.63 1.34 -8.65
CA PRO A 155 -26.35 1.83 -8.16
C PRO A 155 -26.12 3.33 -8.31
N GLU A 156 -26.53 3.93 -9.42
CA GLU A 156 -26.37 5.38 -9.64
C GLU A 156 -27.24 6.18 -8.66
N ALA A 157 -28.45 5.72 -8.38
CA ALA A 157 -29.32 6.35 -7.38
C ALA A 157 -28.73 6.26 -5.96
N PHE A 158 -28.09 5.14 -5.61
CA PHE A 158 -27.39 4.97 -4.33
C PHE A 158 -26.18 5.91 -4.25
N ALA A 159 -25.40 5.97 -5.33
CA ALA A 159 -24.24 6.83 -5.43
C ALA A 159 -24.59 8.32 -5.36
N ASP A 160 -25.81 8.72 -5.70
CA ASP A 160 -26.31 10.10 -5.65
C ASP A 160 -27.33 10.33 -4.52
N SER A 161 -27.32 9.48 -3.48
CA SER A 161 -28.28 9.58 -2.38
C SER A 161 -28.25 10.94 -1.69
N ALA A 162 -29.42 11.55 -1.54
CA ALA A 162 -29.57 12.83 -0.81
C ALA A 162 -29.36 12.70 0.70
N ASN A 163 -29.40 11.46 1.23
CA ASN A 163 -29.17 11.16 2.63
C ASN A 163 -27.67 10.92 2.94
N ALA A 164 -26.82 10.84 1.92
CA ALA A 164 -25.38 10.74 2.10
C ALA A 164 -24.80 12.06 2.63
N ILE A 165 -23.94 11.96 3.66
CA ILE A 165 -23.24 13.11 4.25
C ILE A 165 -21.89 13.38 3.57
N ALA A 166 -21.37 12.40 2.87
CA ALA A 166 -20.11 12.46 2.14
C ALA A 166 -20.08 11.41 1.03
N MET A 167 -19.23 11.65 0.03
CA MET A 167 -19.10 10.81 -1.16
C MET A 167 -17.64 10.75 -1.59
N GLU A 168 -17.22 9.62 -2.16
CA GLU A 168 -15.97 9.50 -2.91
C GLU A 168 -15.90 10.60 -3.98
N PRO A 169 -14.75 11.27 -4.17
CA PRO A 169 -14.62 12.31 -5.19
C PRO A 169 -14.84 11.77 -6.60
N GLU A 170 -15.02 12.70 -7.54
CA GLU A 170 -15.27 12.33 -8.93
C GLU A 170 -14.05 11.71 -9.60
N ASN A 171 -12.84 12.18 -9.26
CA ASN A 171 -11.59 11.61 -9.77
C ASN A 171 -10.87 10.82 -8.67
N ALA A 172 -9.83 10.08 -9.05
CA ALA A 172 -9.08 9.27 -8.10
C ALA A 172 -8.15 10.15 -7.25
N ILE A 173 -8.03 9.81 -5.97
CA ILE A 173 -7.12 10.51 -5.05
C ILE A 173 -5.70 9.97 -5.24
N ASN A 174 -4.72 10.86 -5.22
CA ASN A 174 -3.32 10.48 -5.17
C ASN A 174 -2.86 10.33 -3.72
N ASP A 175 -2.87 9.11 -3.20
CA ASP A 175 -2.53 8.82 -1.81
C ASP A 175 -1.09 9.26 -1.45
N THR A 176 -0.17 9.34 -2.40
CA THR A 176 1.22 9.80 -2.18
C THR A 176 1.31 11.32 -1.97
N SER A 177 0.57 12.10 -2.78
CA SER A 177 0.61 13.56 -2.76
C SER A 177 -0.42 14.17 -1.80
N ASN A 178 -1.61 13.58 -1.74
CA ASN A 178 -2.79 13.98 -0.97
C ASN A 178 -3.18 12.89 0.03
N PHE A 179 -2.19 12.43 0.80
CA PHE A 179 -2.36 11.39 1.80
C PHE A 179 -3.54 11.64 2.74
N TYR A 180 -4.39 10.62 2.87
CA TYR A 180 -5.52 10.59 3.79
C TYR A 180 -5.57 9.22 4.48
N LEU A 181 -6.29 9.17 5.60
CA LEU A 181 -6.65 7.93 6.26
C LEU A 181 -8.15 7.91 6.50
N LEU A 182 -8.74 6.74 6.31
CA LEU A 182 -10.09 6.43 6.79
C LEU A 182 -9.99 5.31 7.85
N PRO A 183 -9.62 5.62 9.11
CA PRO A 183 -9.70 4.67 10.22
C PRO A 183 -11.03 3.93 10.27
N ILE A 184 -10.97 2.62 10.52
CA ILE A 184 -12.14 1.87 10.97
C ILE A 184 -12.29 2.06 12.49
N LEU A 185 -13.44 2.60 12.90
CA LEU A 185 -13.77 2.90 14.29
C LEU A 185 -14.68 1.85 14.90
N ASP A 186 -15.60 1.33 14.10
CA ASP A 186 -16.52 0.26 14.47
C ASP A 186 -16.96 -0.52 13.23
N HIS A 187 -17.53 -1.70 13.44
CA HIS A 187 -18.07 -2.49 12.34
C HIS A 187 -19.26 -3.36 12.79
N GLU A 188 -20.08 -3.75 11.82
CA GLU A 188 -21.09 -4.79 11.96
C GLU A 188 -21.03 -5.72 10.74
N SER A 189 -20.77 -7.00 10.98
CA SER A 189 -20.78 -8.00 9.91
C SER A 189 -22.20 -8.26 9.42
N THR A 190 -22.36 -8.40 8.11
CA THR A 190 -23.65 -8.58 7.45
C THR A 190 -23.54 -9.48 6.22
N TYR A 191 -24.69 -9.92 5.72
CA TYR A 191 -24.80 -10.55 4.40
C TYR A 191 -25.52 -9.59 3.47
N PHE A 192 -24.89 -9.31 2.33
CA PHE A 192 -25.51 -8.50 1.28
C PHE A 192 -26.57 -9.30 0.50
N PRO A 193 -27.46 -8.63 -0.27
CA PRO A 193 -28.55 -9.29 -0.99
C PRO A 193 -28.17 -10.44 -1.95
N ASP A 194 -26.91 -10.54 -2.37
CA ASP A 194 -26.38 -11.60 -3.24
C ASP A 194 -25.59 -12.69 -2.47
N ASP A 195 -25.82 -12.79 -1.15
CA ASP A 195 -25.19 -13.72 -0.21
C ASP A 195 -23.67 -13.52 -0.01
N ASN A 196 -23.09 -12.42 -0.50
CA ASN A 196 -21.72 -12.06 -0.13
C ASN A 196 -21.68 -11.59 1.33
N GLU A 197 -20.75 -12.16 2.09
CA GLU A 197 -20.41 -11.67 3.43
C GLU A 197 -19.60 -10.37 3.32
N GLY A 198 -19.88 -9.43 4.21
CA GLY A 198 -19.08 -8.21 4.34
C GLY A 198 -19.44 -7.43 5.58
N ASN A 199 -19.10 -6.15 5.61
CA ASN A 199 -19.23 -5.34 6.81
C ASN A 199 -19.81 -3.96 6.52
N LEU A 200 -20.65 -3.51 7.45
CA LEU A 200 -20.95 -2.10 7.65
C LEU A 200 -19.83 -1.52 8.51
N LEU A 201 -19.21 -0.42 8.07
CA LEU A 201 -18.05 0.18 8.71
C LEU A 201 -18.36 1.59 9.20
N GLU A 202 -18.11 1.88 10.48
CA GLU A 202 -17.98 3.25 10.96
C GLU A 202 -16.55 3.71 10.72
N VAL A 203 -16.38 4.76 9.92
CA VAL A 203 -15.07 5.35 9.61
C VAL A 203 -15.00 6.81 9.99
N ALA A 204 -13.79 7.35 10.14
CA ALA A 204 -13.56 8.79 10.22
C ALA A 204 -12.61 9.25 9.12
N SER A 205 -12.79 10.46 8.62
CA SER A 205 -11.89 11.03 7.62
C SER A 205 -10.82 11.92 8.24
N ILE A 206 -9.57 11.65 7.88
CA ILE A 206 -8.42 12.47 8.26
C ILE A 206 -7.62 12.73 6.99
N THR A 207 -7.54 14.00 6.57
CA THR A 207 -6.81 14.43 5.38
C THR A 207 -5.65 15.34 5.75
N LYS A 208 -4.57 15.31 4.97
CA LYS A 208 -3.48 16.27 5.11
C LYS A 208 -3.98 17.66 4.72
N GLN A 209 -3.68 18.68 5.53
CA GLN A 209 -4.00 20.06 5.16
C GLN A 209 -3.10 20.52 4.01
N GLN A 210 -3.72 21.01 2.93
CA GLN A 210 -3.15 21.55 1.69
C GLN A 210 -3.01 20.49 0.58
N PRO A 211 -4.03 20.35 -0.29
CA PRO A 211 -3.92 19.46 -1.44
C PRO A 211 -2.78 19.93 -2.34
N LYS A 212 -2.00 18.97 -2.79
CA LYS A 212 -0.99 19.16 -3.82
C LYS A 212 -1.61 18.84 -5.17
N ARG A 213 -1.56 19.84 -6.05
CA ARG A 213 -1.79 19.65 -7.48
C ARG A 213 -0.49 19.27 -8.14
N VAL A 214 -0.55 18.29 -9.01
CA VAL A 214 0.56 17.86 -9.85
C VAL A 214 0.29 18.39 -11.25
N GLU A 215 0.98 19.48 -11.62
CA GLU A 215 0.99 19.97 -13.00
C GLU A 215 1.94 19.09 -13.83
N GLN A 216 1.39 18.00 -14.37
CA GLN A 216 2.10 17.06 -15.23
C GLN A 216 1.39 17.00 -16.59
N ASP A 217 2.17 17.17 -17.66
CA ASP A 217 1.71 16.86 -19.02
C ASP A 217 1.43 15.36 -19.12
N PHE A 218 0.34 14.99 -19.80
CA PHE A 218 0.05 13.59 -20.06
C PHE A 218 1.19 12.93 -20.85
N HIS A 219 1.69 11.80 -20.34
CA HIS A 219 2.67 10.96 -21.02
C HIS A 219 2.34 9.49 -20.69
N ALA A 220 2.34 8.61 -21.70
CA ALA A 220 2.17 7.17 -21.52
C ALA A 220 3.51 6.42 -21.57
N GLY A 221 3.77 5.53 -20.61
CA GLY A 221 4.93 4.64 -20.59
C GLY A 221 4.49 3.21 -20.85
N ILE A 222 5.07 2.58 -21.88
CA ILE A 222 4.75 1.21 -22.29
C ILE A 222 6.03 0.38 -22.28
N VAL A 223 6.09 -0.65 -21.44
CA VAL A 223 7.23 -1.57 -21.39
C VAL A 223 6.81 -2.94 -21.86
N PHE A 224 7.44 -3.41 -22.92
CA PHE A 224 7.33 -4.80 -23.35
C PHE A 224 8.30 -5.66 -22.55
N VAL A 225 7.77 -6.67 -21.86
CA VAL A 225 8.53 -7.70 -21.16
C VAL A 225 8.37 -8.98 -21.97
N ILE A 226 9.39 -9.36 -22.73
CA ILE A 226 9.29 -10.41 -23.74
C ILE A 226 10.15 -11.60 -23.34
N ASP A 227 9.55 -12.78 -23.39
CA ASP A 227 10.26 -14.05 -23.34
C ASP A 227 11.16 -14.16 -24.58
N THR A 228 12.45 -14.37 -24.37
CA THR A 228 13.43 -14.43 -25.46
C THR A 228 14.04 -15.81 -25.63
N THR A 229 13.28 -16.86 -25.33
CA THR A 229 13.64 -18.25 -25.63
C THR A 229 13.55 -18.55 -27.14
N THR A 230 14.00 -19.75 -27.54
CA THR A 230 14.09 -20.11 -28.96
C THR A 230 12.73 -20.15 -29.66
N SER A 231 11.65 -20.52 -28.97
CA SER A 231 10.29 -20.59 -29.50
C SER A 231 9.70 -19.22 -29.83
N MET A 232 10.25 -18.15 -29.25
CA MET A 232 9.66 -16.80 -29.30
C MET A 232 9.97 -16.00 -30.56
N ARG A 233 10.89 -16.47 -31.42
CA ARG A 233 11.31 -15.79 -32.66
C ARG A 233 10.17 -15.28 -33.55
N PRO A 234 9.13 -16.06 -33.89
CA PRO A 234 8.04 -15.56 -34.75
C PRO A 234 7.23 -14.45 -34.08
N TYR A 235 7.00 -14.53 -32.77
CA TYR A 235 6.22 -13.53 -32.05
C TYR A 235 6.99 -12.21 -31.89
N ILE A 236 8.30 -12.27 -31.61
CA ILE A 236 9.16 -11.06 -31.57
C ILE A 236 9.10 -10.30 -32.91
N ARG A 237 9.18 -11.01 -34.04
CA ARG A 237 9.03 -10.40 -35.37
C ARG A 237 7.65 -9.81 -35.57
N GLN A 238 6.60 -10.55 -35.20
CA GLN A 238 5.22 -10.08 -35.31
C GLN A 238 4.97 -8.82 -34.46
N THR A 239 5.51 -8.75 -33.24
CA THR A 239 5.43 -7.55 -32.40
C THR A 239 6.08 -6.36 -33.09
N LYS A 240 7.28 -6.53 -33.65
CA LYS A 240 7.95 -5.47 -34.41
C LYS A 240 7.09 -4.98 -35.56
N GLU A 241 6.59 -5.89 -36.40
CA GLU A 241 5.79 -5.55 -37.59
C GLU A 241 4.51 -4.78 -37.23
N VAL A 242 3.84 -5.14 -36.13
CA VAL A 242 2.64 -4.44 -35.67
C VAL A 242 2.97 -3.06 -35.11
N ILE A 243 4.02 -2.94 -34.29
CA ILE A 243 4.42 -1.64 -33.73
C ILE A 243 4.94 -0.70 -34.82
N GLU A 244 5.58 -1.22 -35.86
CA GLU A 244 6.01 -0.44 -37.04
C GLU A 244 4.81 0.12 -37.82
N GLN A 245 3.68 -0.59 -37.88
CA GLN A 245 2.45 -0.07 -38.50
C GLN A 245 1.85 1.06 -37.66
N ILE A 246 1.89 0.90 -36.34
CA ILE A 246 1.27 1.82 -35.39
C ILE A 246 2.13 3.07 -35.16
N SER A 247 3.45 2.98 -35.35
CA SER A 247 4.35 4.13 -35.23
C SER A 247 3.93 5.28 -36.14
N VAL A 248 3.49 4.96 -37.36
CA VAL A 248 2.97 5.92 -38.33
C VAL A 248 1.74 6.64 -37.79
N GLU A 249 0.86 5.95 -37.06
CA GLU A 249 -0.33 6.56 -36.45
C GLU A 249 0.07 7.49 -35.30
N ILE A 250 0.96 7.06 -34.41
CA ILE A 250 1.45 7.88 -33.28
C ILE A 250 2.17 9.14 -33.76
N GLU A 251 3.04 9.02 -34.76
CA GLU A 251 3.81 10.14 -35.30
C GLU A 251 2.93 11.19 -35.97
N ASN A 252 1.83 10.76 -36.58
CA ASN A 252 0.85 11.65 -37.24
C ASN A 252 -0.24 12.16 -36.29
N SER A 253 -0.22 11.76 -35.01
CA SER A 253 -1.20 12.20 -34.02
C SER A 253 -0.61 13.19 -33.00
N GLU A 254 -1.48 13.75 -32.16
CA GLU A 254 -1.05 14.64 -31.08
C GLU A 254 -0.36 13.91 -29.91
N LEU A 255 -0.19 12.59 -30.00
CA LEU A 255 0.62 11.78 -29.09
C LEU A 255 2.10 11.72 -29.48
N SER A 256 2.51 12.35 -30.59
CA SER A 256 3.92 12.43 -30.98
C SER A 256 4.77 12.99 -29.82
N GLY A 257 5.75 12.21 -29.36
CA GLY A 257 6.60 12.55 -28.21
C GLY A 257 5.92 12.46 -26.82
N LYS A 258 4.70 11.90 -26.74
CA LYS A 258 3.94 11.69 -25.50
C LYS A 258 3.75 10.21 -25.14
N VAL A 259 4.36 9.31 -25.91
CA VAL A 259 4.43 7.87 -25.63
C VAL A 259 5.88 7.46 -25.61
N SER A 260 6.31 6.84 -24.52
CA SER A 260 7.65 6.26 -24.38
C SER A 260 7.59 4.75 -24.31
N PHE A 261 8.58 4.11 -24.93
CA PHE A 261 8.70 2.67 -24.97
C PHE A 261 9.90 2.17 -24.15
N GLY A 262 9.72 1.03 -23.49
CA GLY A 262 10.80 0.24 -22.91
C GLY A 262 10.72 -1.21 -23.38
N LEU A 263 11.85 -1.92 -23.31
CA LEU A 263 11.97 -3.31 -23.73
C LEU A 263 12.86 -4.07 -22.76
N VAL A 264 12.28 -5.10 -22.15
CA VAL A 264 12.97 -6.03 -21.25
C VAL A 264 12.86 -7.42 -21.84
N GLY A 265 13.99 -8.09 -21.99
CA GLY A 265 14.03 -9.51 -22.30
C GLY A 265 14.23 -10.32 -21.02
N PHE A 266 13.60 -11.49 -20.94
CA PHE A 266 13.87 -12.46 -19.87
C PHE A 266 13.98 -13.90 -20.42
N ARG A 267 14.58 -14.76 -19.59
CA ARG A 267 14.80 -16.20 -19.73
C ARG A 267 14.84 -16.82 -18.33
N GLN A 268 15.46 -17.98 -18.18
CA GLN A 268 15.91 -18.55 -16.90
C GLN A 268 17.29 -18.04 -16.46
N SER A 269 17.68 -18.43 -15.24
CA SER A 269 19.02 -18.21 -14.70
C SER A 269 20.12 -18.92 -15.50
N GLU A 270 21.22 -18.22 -15.71
CA GLU A 270 22.40 -18.71 -16.42
C GLU A 270 23.24 -19.68 -15.57
N MET A 271 22.96 -19.81 -14.26
CA MET A 271 23.81 -20.57 -13.32
C MET A 271 24.04 -22.02 -13.75
N THR A 272 23.00 -22.70 -14.21
CA THR A 272 23.05 -24.11 -14.62
C THR A 272 23.06 -24.29 -16.15
N ASN A 273 22.88 -23.19 -16.91
CA ASN A 273 22.87 -23.21 -18.37
C ASN A 273 23.40 -21.89 -18.97
N PRO A 274 24.72 -21.62 -18.90
CA PRO A 274 25.29 -20.35 -19.38
C PRO A 274 25.06 -20.07 -20.88
N GLY A 275 24.74 -21.09 -21.68
CA GLY A 275 24.48 -20.94 -23.10
C GLY A 275 23.22 -20.12 -23.44
N ILE A 276 22.33 -19.90 -22.46
CA ILE A 276 21.16 -19.04 -22.62
C ILE A 276 21.52 -17.56 -22.57
N GLY A 277 22.72 -17.18 -22.11
CA GLY A 277 23.35 -15.87 -22.34
C GLY A 277 22.91 -14.67 -21.48
N TYR A 278 21.66 -14.59 -21.00
CA TYR A 278 21.25 -13.65 -19.96
C TYR A 278 20.00 -14.15 -19.22
N HIS A 279 19.85 -13.77 -17.95
CA HIS A 279 18.63 -14.02 -17.16
C HIS A 279 17.53 -12.97 -17.43
N VAL A 280 17.76 -11.72 -17.04
CA VAL A 280 16.86 -10.58 -17.27
C VAL A 280 17.69 -9.39 -17.73
N LYS A 281 17.23 -8.64 -18.74
CA LYS A 281 18.00 -7.55 -19.33
C LYS A 281 17.10 -6.45 -19.90
N ALA A 282 17.39 -5.19 -19.56
CA ALA A 282 16.90 -4.04 -20.33
C ALA A 282 17.59 -3.99 -21.71
N LEU A 283 16.81 -4.12 -22.77
CA LEU A 283 17.24 -3.93 -24.15
C LEU A 283 16.98 -2.49 -24.60
N LEU A 284 15.90 -1.89 -24.10
CA LEU A 284 15.62 -0.45 -24.19
C LEU A 284 15.15 0.04 -22.82
N PRO A 285 15.90 0.93 -22.14
CA PRO A 285 15.43 1.58 -20.93
C PRO A 285 14.19 2.46 -21.21
N LEU A 286 13.22 2.44 -20.31
CA LEU A 286 12.11 3.39 -20.36
C LEU A 286 12.60 4.77 -19.89
N THR A 287 12.65 5.73 -20.83
CA THR A 287 12.95 7.14 -20.57
C THR A 287 11.95 8.00 -21.33
N THR A 288 11.73 9.25 -20.93
CA THR A 288 10.77 10.15 -21.60
C THR A 288 11.11 10.45 -23.07
N ASN A 289 12.30 10.08 -23.51
CA ASN A 289 12.77 10.26 -24.89
C ASN A 289 12.84 8.93 -25.65
N SER A 290 12.50 7.79 -25.02
CA SER A 290 12.58 6.47 -25.65
C SER A 290 11.46 6.33 -26.68
N SER A 291 11.77 6.62 -27.94
CA SER A 291 10.81 6.71 -29.03
C SER A 291 10.38 5.34 -29.55
N VAL A 292 9.37 5.34 -30.42
CA VAL A 292 8.97 4.13 -31.16
C VAL A 292 10.09 3.64 -32.10
N GLU A 293 10.89 4.54 -32.67
CA GLU A 293 12.04 4.19 -33.52
C GLU A 293 13.14 3.48 -32.70
N ASP A 294 13.40 3.96 -31.48
CA ASP A 294 14.33 3.31 -30.54
C ASP A 294 13.84 1.90 -30.19
N PHE A 295 12.53 1.74 -29.99
CA PHE A 295 11.92 0.42 -29.76
C PHE A 295 12.10 -0.51 -30.96
N LEU A 296 11.78 -0.05 -32.17
CA LEU A 296 11.92 -0.84 -33.39
C LEU A 296 13.38 -1.24 -33.64
N THR A 297 14.33 -0.37 -33.28
CA THR A 297 15.77 -0.67 -33.32
C THR A 297 16.15 -1.72 -32.28
N ALA A 298 15.69 -1.57 -31.04
CA ALA A 298 16.03 -2.48 -29.94
C ALA A 298 15.43 -3.88 -30.13
N ILE A 299 14.20 -3.98 -30.63
CA ILE A 299 13.54 -5.26 -30.90
C ILE A 299 14.16 -5.98 -32.12
N ASP A 300 14.65 -5.24 -33.12
CA ASP A 300 15.37 -5.82 -34.26
C ASP A 300 16.72 -6.42 -33.84
N GLN A 301 17.40 -5.76 -32.90
CA GLN A 301 18.66 -6.23 -32.31
C GLN A 301 18.47 -7.29 -31.22
N MET A 302 17.22 -7.65 -30.89
CA MET A 302 16.93 -8.63 -29.86
C MET A 302 17.36 -10.03 -30.33
N ASP A 303 18.40 -10.56 -29.69
CA ASP A 303 18.76 -11.97 -29.81
C ASP A 303 17.87 -12.84 -28.93
N VAL A 304 17.35 -13.94 -29.49
CA VAL A 304 16.80 -15.04 -28.68
C VAL A 304 17.89 -16.00 -28.22
N ALA A 305 17.58 -16.85 -27.23
CA ALA A 305 18.48 -17.88 -26.72
C ALA A 305 18.98 -18.78 -27.86
N ARG A 306 20.27 -19.14 -27.81
CA ARG A 306 20.91 -20.03 -28.80
C ARG A 306 20.76 -21.51 -28.44
N VAL A 307 20.47 -21.79 -27.17
CA VAL A 307 20.21 -23.13 -26.64
C VAL A 307 18.88 -23.13 -25.91
N PRO A 308 18.19 -24.28 -25.81
CA PRO A 308 17.00 -24.42 -24.99
C PRO A 308 17.29 -24.16 -23.51
N THR A 309 16.30 -23.62 -22.82
CA THR A 309 16.22 -23.50 -21.36
C THR A 309 15.88 -24.86 -20.72
N GLN A 310 16.01 -24.97 -19.40
CA GLN A 310 15.72 -26.21 -18.68
C GLN A 310 14.25 -26.26 -18.25
N GLY A 311 13.49 -27.20 -18.83
CA GLY A 311 12.04 -27.24 -18.61
C GLY A 311 11.32 -26.21 -19.47
N PHE A 312 10.04 -25.97 -19.16
CA PHE A 312 9.16 -25.11 -19.97
C PHE A 312 8.84 -23.76 -19.32
N ARG A 313 8.85 -23.67 -17.98
CA ARG A 313 8.56 -22.42 -17.25
C ARG A 313 9.74 -21.47 -17.28
N GLU A 314 9.50 -20.18 -17.50
CA GLU A 314 10.51 -19.13 -17.59
C GLU A 314 10.34 -18.09 -16.47
N ASP A 315 11.35 -17.29 -16.17
CA ASP A 315 11.29 -16.32 -15.06
C ASP A 315 10.64 -14.98 -15.47
N SER A 316 9.35 -15.06 -15.83
CA SER A 316 8.55 -13.87 -16.17
C SER A 316 8.31 -12.95 -14.97
N ILE A 317 8.29 -13.48 -13.74
CA ILE A 317 8.24 -12.70 -12.50
C ILE A 317 9.46 -11.79 -12.41
N GLY A 318 10.65 -12.34 -12.63
CA GLY A 318 11.90 -11.60 -12.70
C GLY A 318 11.88 -10.49 -13.75
N GLY A 319 11.40 -10.80 -14.95
CA GLY A 319 11.26 -9.83 -16.04
C GLY A 319 10.36 -8.63 -15.67
N ILE A 320 9.18 -8.91 -15.09
CA ILE A 320 8.21 -7.88 -14.69
C ILE A 320 8.75 -7.04 -13.52
N ALA A 321 9.26 -7.69 -12.48
CA ALA A 321 9.78 -7.00 -11.31
C ALA A 321 11.01 -6.15 -11.64
N TYR A 322 11.85 -6.60 -12.58
CA TYR A 322 12.94 -5.80 -13.13
C TYR A 322 12.41 -4.57 -13.87
N ALA A 323 11.43 -4.71 -14.77
CA ALA A 323 10.83 -3.58 -15.49
C ALA A 323 10.24 -2.52 -14.54
N LYS A 324 9.60 -2.95 -13.45
CA LYS A 324 9.07 -2.04 -12.42
C LYS A 324 10.19 -1.31 -11.66
N SER A 325 11.25 -2.03 -11.28
CA SER A 325 12.28 -1.48 -10.38
C SER A 325 13.40 -0.71 -11.09
N ALA A 326 13.72 -1.08 -12.33
CA ALA A 326 14.86 -0.55 -13.06
C ALA A 326 14.57 0.79 -13.75
N PHE A 327 13.28 1.15 -13.91
CA PHE A 327 12.84 2.31 -14.67
C PHE A 327 12.14 3.33 -13.77
N ASP A 328 12.23 4.61 -14.14
CA ASP A 328 11.51 5.69 -13.45
C ASP A 328 10.12 5.85 -14.08
N TRP A 329 9.09 5.41 -13.34
CA TRP A 329 7.71 5.48 -13.79
C TRP A 329 7.01 6.81 -13.47
N LYS A 330 7.63 7.70 -12.67
CA LYS A 330 7.02 8.97 -12.22
C LYS A 330 6.60 9.90 -13.35
N PRO A 331 7.34 10.02 -14.47
CA PRO A 331 6.95 10.91 -15.56
C PRO A 331 5.68 10.50 -16.32
N TYR A 332 5.14 9.30 -16.08
CA TYR A 332 4.05 8.73 -16.86
C TYR A 332 2.71 8.72 -16.12
N SER A 333 1.67 9.20 -16.79
CA SER A 333 0.28 9.20 -16.31
C SER A 333 -0.46 7.91 -16.63
N ALA A 334 -0.05 7.21 -17.69
CA ALA A 334 -0.55 5.89 -18.04
C ALA A 334 0.63 4.92 -18.10
N LYS A 335 0.59 3.84 -17.32
CA LYS A 335 1.74 2.96 -17.07
C LYS A 335 1.38 1.51 -17.41
N TYR A 336 1.93 1.01 -18.51
CA TYR A 336 1.66 -0.35 -18.98
C TYR A 336 2.92 -1.21 -18.99
N ILE A 337 2.81 -2.43 -18.45
CA ILE A 337 3.71 -3.53 -18.75
C ILE A 337 2.95 -4.53 -19.62
N ILE A 338 3.53 -4.93 -20.75
CA ILE A 338 2.97 -5.93 -21.65
C ILE A 338 3.89 -7.15 -21.62
N LEU A 339 3.44 -8.21 -20.95
CA LEU A 339 4.12 -9.50 -20.92
C LEU A 339 3.77 -10.32 -22.17
N VAL A 340 4.76 -10.82 -22.88
CA VAL A 340 4.60 -11.75 -24.02
C VAL A 340 5.41 -13.02 -23.76
N THR A 341 4.75 -14.17 -23.63
CA THR A 341 5.41 -15.45 -23.34
C THR A 341 4.53 -16.64 -23.74
N ASP A 342 5.17 -17.75 -24.13
CA ASP A 342 4.53 -19.05 -24.31
C ASP A 342 4.61 -19.94 -23.06
N ALA A 343 5.25 -19.46 -22.00
CA ALA A 343 5.55 -20.20 -20.79
C ALA A 343 4.86 -19.62 -19.55
N GLY A 344 4.52 -20.50 -18.60
CA GLY A 344 4.12 -20.12 -17.26
C GLY A 344 5.27 -19.53 -16.43
N PRO A 345 4.94 -18.74 -15.40
CA PRO A 345 5.93 -18.15 -14.53
C PRO A 345 6.60 -19.24 -13.69
N ARG A 346 7.92 -19.18 -13.61
CA ARG A 346 8.71 -20.00 -12.69
C ARG A 346 8.36 -19.65 -11.24
N ALA A 347 8.13 -20.65 -10.39
CA ALA A 347 7.75 -20.43 -9.01
C ALA A 347 8.98 -20.20 -8.10
N PRO A 348 8.85 -19.45 -6.98
CA PRO A 348 9.88 -19.32 -5.95
C PRO A 348 10.56 -20.64 -5.58
N GLY A 349 9.77 -21.67 -5.26
CA GLY A 349 10.27 -22.97 -4.83
C GLY A 349 11.05 -23.78 -5.88
N GLU A 350 11.10 -23.32 -7.14
CA GLU A 350 11.96 -23.90 -8.16
C GLU A 350 13.42 -23.41 -8.07
N GLY A 351 13.66 -22.30 -7.35
CA GLY A 351 14.98 -21.72 -7.13
C GLY A 351 15.57 -21.00 -8.34
N ASP A 352 16.65 -20.26 -8.07
CA ASP A 352 17.44 -19.46 -9.02
C ASP A 352 16.63 -18.40 -9.79
N ASN A 353 15.54 -17.88 -9.22
CA ASN A 353 14.79 -16.77 -9.82
C ASN A 353 15.51 -15.42 -9.62
N TYR A 354 15.28 -14.47 -10.51
CA TYR A 354 15.92 -13.16 -10.54
C TYR A 354 15.60 -12.33 -9.29
N ILE A 355 14.36 -12.40 -8.81
CA ILE A 355 13.91 -11.80 -7.54
C ILE A 355 13.67 -12.87 -6.48
N ASP A 356 14.43 -13.97 -6.55
CA ASP A 356 14.50 -15.00 -5.51
C ASP A 356 13.11 -15.61 -5.18
N ALA A 357 12.50 -15.18 -4.06
CA ALA A 357 11.27 -15.78 -3.54
C ALA A 357 9.96 -15.00 -3.82
N LEU A 358 10.01 -13.89 -4.57
CA LEU A 358 8.81 -13.13 -4.91
C LEU A 358 7.87 -13.95 -5.82
N ASP A 359 6.59 -14.02 -5.46
CA ASP A 359 5.53 -14.69 -6.23
C ASP A 359 4.49 -13.69 -6.76
N ILE A 360 3.54 -14.20 -7.54
CA ILE A 360 2.53 -13.48 -8.30
C ILE A 360 1.62 -12.58 -7.44
N PRO A 361 1.05 -13.02 -6.29
CA PRO A 361 0.17 -12.15 -5.50
C PRO A 361 0.88 -10.88 -5.05
N GLU A 362 2.09 -11.03 -4.50
CA GLU A 362 2.91 -9.91 -4.07
C GLU A 362 3.43 -9.06 -5.23
N LEU A 363 3.79 -9.67 -6.36
CA LEU A 363 4.15 -8.93 -7.58
C LEU A 363 2.98 -8.08 -8.08
N ALA A 364 1.77 -8.63 -8.14
CA ALA A 364 0.58 -7.90 -8.57
C ALA A 364 0.30 -6.72 -7.65
N GLY A 365 0.47 -6.92 -6.34
CA GLY A 365 0.36 -5.86 -5.35
C GLY A 365 1.40 -4.76 -5.53
N ASP A 366 2.66 -5.13 -5.74
CA ASP A 366 3.78 -4.20 -5.97
C ASP A 366 3.58 -3.36 -7.25
N LEU A 367 2.97 -3.91 -8.29
CA LEU A 367 2.58 -3.15 -9.49
C LEU A 367 1.41 -2.20 -9.22
N ALA A 368 0.41 -2.66 -8.46
CA ALA A 368 -0.78 -1.88 -8.13
C ALA A 368 -0.44 -0.62 -7.31
N ASP A 369 0.49 -0.73 -6.37
CA ASP A 369 0.95 0.39 -5.53
C ASP A 369 1.57 1.52 -6.37
N ASP A 370 2.25 1.18 -7.46
CA ASP A 370 2.83 2.14 -8.42
C ASP A 370 1.88 2.51 -9.58
N GLN A 371 0.64 2.01 -9.54
CA GLN A 371 -0.38 2.18 -10.58
C GLN A 371 0.04 1.64 -11.95
N ILE A 372 0.85 0.59 -11.99
CA ILE A 372 1.27 -0.07 -13.24
C ILE A 372 0.23 -1.16 -13.58
N ARG A 373 -0.21 -1.20 -14.84
CA ARG A 373 -1.15 -2.22 -15.33
C ARG A 373 -0.39 -3.27 -16.14
N LEU A 374 -0.52 -4.54 -15.75
CA LEU A 374 0.08 -5.68 -16.44
C LEU A 374 -0.92 -6.29 -17.42
N LEU A 375 -0.62 -6.21 -18.71
CA LEU A 375 -1.31 -6.94 -19.78
C LEU A 375 -0.50 -8.21 -20.09
N VAL A 376 -1.13 -9.37 -20.04
CA VAL A 376 -0.47 -10.65 -20.34
C VAL A 376 -1.00 -11.24 -21.65
N MET A 377 -0.09 -11.40 -22.61
CA MET A 377 -0.31 -12.13 -23.86
C MET A 377 0.32 -13.52 -23.72
N HIS A 378 -0.51 -14.50 -23.35
CA HIS A 378 -0.08 -15.87 -23.12
C HIS A 378 -0.29 -16.72 -24.37
N LEU A 379 0.82 -17.14 -24.98
CA LEU A 379 0.84 -17.90 -26.22
C LEU A 379 0.63 -19.38 -25.92
N LYS A 380 -0.54 -19.93 -26.23
CA LYS A 380 -0.89 -21.33 -25.92
C LYS A 380 -0.27 -22.32 -26.93
N THR A 381 1.05 -22.30 -27.06
CA THR A 381 1.78 -23.15 -28.01
C THR A 381 1.64 -24.64 -27.66
N ALA A 382 1.78 -25.52 -28.65
CA ALA A 382 1.66 -26.97 -28.40
C ALA A 382 2.67 -27.51 -27.37
N ALA A 383 3.85 -26.89 -27.25
CA ALA A 383 4.87 -27.29 -26.28
C ALA A 383 4.43 -27.06 -24.83
N GLY A 384 3.61 -26.03 -24.60
CA GLY A 384 3.13 -25.62 -23.28
C GLY A 384 1.87 -26.33 -22.81
N HIS A 385 1.32 -27.30 -23.55
CA HIS A 385 0.02 -27.90 -23.25
C HIS A 385 -0.16 -28.36 -21.79
N LYS A 386 0.90 -28.88 -21.16
CA LYS A 386 0.85 -29.34 -19.75
C LYS A 386 0.89 -28.20 -18.73
N ASP A 387 1.34 -27.02 -19.14
CA ASP A 387 1.56 -25.85 -18.31
C ASP A 387 0.42 -24.82 -18.43
N HIS A 388 -0.27 -24.80 -19.59
CA HIS A 388 -1.31 -23.83 -19.94
C HIS A 388 -2.32 -23.49 -18.84
N GLN A 389 -2.84 -24.50 -18.13
CA GLN A 389 -3.87 -24.29 -17.10
C GLN A 389 -3.29 -23.58 -15.88
N SER A 390 -2.10 -23.99 -15.42
CA SER A 390 -1.43 -23.39 -14.28
C SER A 390 -0.94 -21.99 -14.61
N ALA A 391 -0.32 -21.82 -15.78
CA ALA A 391 0.14 -20.53 -16.28
C ALA A 391 -1.01 -19.52 -16.40
N GLU A 392 -2.15 -19.93 -16.95
CA GLU A 392 -3.33 -19.06 -17.06
C GLU A 392 -3.85 -18.61 -15.70
N ALA A 393 -4.02 -19.52 -14.74
CA ALA A 393 -4.50 -19.16 -13.41
C ALA A 393 -3.57 -18.13 -12.74
N ARG A 394 -2.25 -18.32 -12.88
CA ARG A 394 -1.25 -17.39 -12.33
C ARG A 394 -1.27 -16.05 -13.03
N TYR A 395 -1.28 -16.03 -14.37
CA TYR A 395 -1.26 -14.78 -15.10
C TYR A 395 -2.55 -13.98 -14.96
N ARG A 396 -3.72 -14.61 -14.86
CA ARG A 396 -4.97 -13.91 -14.53
C ARG A 396 -4.90 -13.21 -13.17
N THR A 397 -4.35 -13.87 -12.16
CA THR A 397 -4.09 -13.24 -10.86
C THR A 397 -3.11 -12.06 -10.98
N ALA A 398 -2.03 -12.23 -11.74
CA ALA A 398 -1.01 -11.19 -11.94
C ALA A 398 -1.58 -9.92 -12.61
N SER A 399 -2.50 -10.10 -13.56
CA SER A 399 -3.09 -9.03 -14.38
C SER A 399 -4.45 -8.53 -13.88
N ARG A 400 -4.88 -8.94 -12.67
CA ARG A 400 -6.19 -8.55 -12.12
C ARG A 400 -6.22 -7.06 -11.79
N LEU A 401 -7.34 -6.41 -12.10
CA LEU A 401 -7.59 -5.03 -11.71
C LEU A 401 -8.01 -4.96 -10.23
N VAL A 402 -7.42 -4.05 -9.47
CA VAL A 402 -7.70 -3.86 -8.04
C VAL A 402 -9.20 -3.63 -7.80
N GLY A 403 -9.78 -4.34 -6.83
CA GLY A 403 -11.20 -4.27 -6.51
C GLY A 403 -12.13 -4.94 -7.52
N SER A 404 -11.59 -5.66 -8.51
CA SER A 404 -12.35 -6.33 -9.55
C SER A 404 -12.02 -7.82 -9.67
N VAL A 405 -12.95 -8.58 -10.25
CA VAL A 405 -12.68 -9.94 -10.75
C VAL A 405 -12.05 -9.93 -12.15
N ASN A 406 -12.06 -8.77 -12.81
CA ASN A 406 -11.59 -8.58 -14.17
C ASN A 406 -10.07 -8.53 -14.26
N ASP A 407 -9.54 -9.09 -15.35
CA ASP A 407 -8.10 -9.20 -15.60
C ASP A 407 -7.72 -8.74 -17.01
N LEU A 408 -6.45 -8.39 -17.19
CA LEU A 408 -5.84 -8.06 -18.49
C LEU A 408 -5.05 -9.26 -19.03
N TYR A 409 -5.64 -10.46 -18.99
CA TYR A 409 -5.05 -11.66 -19.58
C TYR A 409 -5.72 -12.00 -20.91
N THR A 410 -4.91 -12.33 -21.91
CA THR A 410 -5.36 -12.83 -23.21
C THR A 410 -4.65 -14.13 -23.55
N ASP A 411 -5.43 -15.16 -23.89
CA ASP A 411 -4.90 -16.38 -24.49
C ASP A 411 -4.82 -16.26 -26.01
N ILE A 412 -3.65 -16.57 -26.57
CA ILE A 412 -3.51 -16.75 -28.02
C ILE A 412 -3.60 -18.24 -28.31
N ARG A 413 -4.77 -18.67 -28.77
CA ARG A 413 -5.07 -20.08 -29.06
C ARG A 413 -4.08 -20.66 -30.05
N ASP A 414 -3.64 -21.87 -29.76
CA ASP A 414 -2.64 -22.64 -30.52
C ASP A 414 -1.30 -21.92 -30.76
N GLY A 415 -1.06 -20.78 -30.08
CA GLY A 415 0.05 -19.90 -30.37
C GLY A 415 -0.01 -19.32 -31.79
N ASP A 416 -1.19 -19.10 -32.37
CA ASP A 416 -1.28 -18.57 -33.73
C ASP A 416 -0.65 -17.17 -33.83
N VAL A 417 0.35 -17.03 -34.72
CA VAL A 417 1.14 -15.80 -34.85
C VAL A 417 0.30 -14.66 -35.44
N GLY A 418 -0.63 -14.96 -36.35
CA GLY A 418 -1.52 -13.97 -36.95
C GLY A 418 -2.52 -13.43 -35.94
N ALA A 419 -3.14 -14.30 -35.14
CA ALA A 419 -4.02 -13.94 -34.04
C ALA A 419 -3.28 -13.12 -32.98
N PHE A 420 -2.06 -13.51 -32.61
CA PHE A 420 -1.20 -12.71 -31.76
C PHE A 420 -0.98 -11.30 -32.32
N GLY A 421 -0.60 -11.19 -33.60
CA GLY A 421 -0.42 -9.90 -34.26
C GLY A 421 -1.67 -9.03 -34.26
N ALA A 422 -2.84 -9.63 -34.51
CA ALA A 422 -4.13 -8.94 -34.46
C ALA A 422 -4.46 -8.45 -33.04
N SER A 423 -4.21 -9.25 -32.00
CA SER A 423 -4.40 -8.86 -30.59
C SER A 423 -3.46 -7.72 -30.18
N VAL A 424 -2.16 -7.80 -30.52
CA VAL A 424 -1.19 -6.71 -30.28
C VAL A 424 -1.67 -5.44 -30.95
N GLY A 425 -2.11 -5.51 -32.21
CA GLY A 425 -2.60 -4.36 -32.97
C GLY A 425 -3.82 -3.72 -32.32
N THR A 426 -4.79 -4.55 -31.94
CA THR A 426 -6.03 -4.12 -31.28
C THR A 426 -5.73 -3.41 -29.95
N PHE A 427 -4.89 -3.97 -29.10
CA PHE A 427 -4.57 -3.38 -27.81
C PHE A 427 -3.73 -2.11 -27.95
N ALA A 428 -2.76 -2.08 -28.87
CA ALA A 428 -1.95 -0.90 -29.11
C ALA A 428 -2.81 0.26 -29.66
N GLN A 429 -3.70 0.01 -30.63
CA GLN A 429 -4.68 1.01 -31.10
C GLN A 429 -5.58 1.51 -29.98
N LYS A 430 -6.05 0.60 -29.10
CA LYS A 430 -6.88 0.97 -27.95
C LYS A 430 -6.11 1.87 -26.97
N ILE A 431 -4.87 1.52 -26.62
CA ILE A 431 -4.01 2.32 -25.73
C ILE A 431 -3.77 3.71 -26.31
N ILE A 432 -3.54 3.83 -27.61
CA ILE A 432 -3.35 5.12 -28.31
C ILE A 432 -4.63 5.94 -28.25
N ALA A 433 -5.76 5.36 -28.67
CA ALA A 433 -7.04 6.07 -28.69
C ALA A 433 -7.46 6.56 -27.29
N THR A 434 -7.25 5.75 -26.24
CA THR A 434 -7.56 6.17 -24.87
C THR A 434 -6.55 7.17 -24.34
N SER A 435 -5.27 7.06 -24.70
CA SER A 435 -4.24 8.05 -24.34
C SER A 435 -4.53 9.43 -24.95
N GLU A 436 -4.98 9.47 -26.21
CA GLU A 436 -5.48 10.71 -26.85
C GLU A 436 -6.66 11.28 -26.08
N ALA A 437 -7.64 10.44 -25.73
CA ALA A 437 -8.81 10.86 -24.98
C ALA A 437 -8.44 11.44 -23.59
N ILE A 438 -7.52 10.81 -22.85
CA ILE A 438 -7.06 11.33 -21.55
C ILE A 438 -6.39 12.69 -21.72
N ARG A 439 -5.47 12.81 -22.68
CA ARG A 439 -4.73 14.06 -22.94
C ARG A 439 -5.68 15.21 -23.31
N GLU A 440 -6.68 14.92 -24.14
CA GLU A 440 -7.68 15.88 -24.60
C GLU A 440 -8.82 16.11 -23.60
N ASP A 441 -8.76 15.45 -22.45
CA ASP A 441 -9.79 15.49 -21.42
C ASP A 441 -11.18 15.03 -21.92
N LYS A 442 -11.21 14.15 -22.93
CA LYS A 442 -12.44 13.52 -23.45
C LYS A 442 -12.79 12.31 -22.61
N GLU A 443 -13.98 12.30 -22.02
CA GLU A 443 -14.46 11.19 -21.18
C GLU A 443 -14.34 9.84 -21.90
N ILE A 444 -13.68 8.88 -21.26
CA ILE A 444 -13.67 7.49 -21.68
C ILE A 444 -14.89 6.82 -21.08
N ALA A 445 -15.84 6.42 -21.94
CA ALA A 445 -17.04 5.72 -21.49
C ALA A 445 -16.68 4.42 -20.74
N ALA A 446 -17.47 4.09 -19.71
CA ALA A 446 -17.40 2.76 -19.11
C ALA A 446 -17.88 1.71 -20.15
N PRO A 447 -17.20 0.56 -20.26
CA PRO A 447 -17.72 -0.56 -21.05
C PRO A 447 -18.95 -1.18 -20.37
N ASP A 448 -19.69 -2.01 -21.13
CA ASP A 448 -20.79 -2.82 -20.57
C ASP A 448 -20.28 -3.67 -19.40
N GLU A 449 -21.01 -3.68 -18.28
CA GLU A 449 -20.64 -4.42 -17.08
C GLU A 449 -20.56 -5.95 -17.30
N ALA A 450 -21.32 -6.48 -18.26
CA ALA A 450 -21.28 -7.89 -18.62
C ALA A 450 -20.12 -8.25 -19.55
N ASP A 451 -19.47 -7.25 -20.17
CA ASP A 451 -18.33 -7.45 -21.05
C ASP A 451 -17.03 -7.50 -20.24
N ASN A 452 -16.53 -8.72 -20.06
CA ASN A 452 -15.26 -9.01 -19.38
C ASN A 452 -14.12 -9.33 -20.36
N SER A 453 -14.25 -8.95 -21.63
CA SER A 453 -13.16 -9.06 -22.62
C SER A 453 -11.93 -8.26 -22.18
N THR A 454 -10.76 -8.67 -22.66
CA THR A 454 -9.52 -7.94 -22.37
C THR A 454 -9.59 -6.50 -22.90
N GLU A 455 -10.24 -6.27 -24.04
CA GLU A 455 -10.46 -4.94 -24.62
C GLU A 455 -11.31 -4.04 -23.72
N ALA A 456 -12.40 -4.59 -23.15
CA ALA A 456 -13.23 -3.88 -22.18
C ALA A 456 -12.46 -3.59 -20.90
N ASN A 457 -11.69 -4.56 -20.39
CA ASN A 457 -10.86 -4.38 -19.20
C ASN A 457 -9.73 -3.37 -19.43
N LEU A 458 -9.16 -3.32 -20.64
CA LEU A 458 -8.18 -2.30 -21.03
C LEU A 458 -8.81 -0.91 -21.08
N GLN A 459 -10.07 -0.80 -21.50
CA GLN A 459 -10.83 0.44 -21.41
C GLN A 459 -11.11 0.86 -19.96
N ARG A 460 -11.45 -0.09 -19.06
CA ARG A 460 -11.57 0.16 -17.61
C ARG A 460 -10.26 0.69 -17.02
N ALA A 461 -9.13 0.05 -17.35
CA ALA A 461 -7.80 0.48 -16.93
C ALA A 461 -7.45 1.87 -17.47
N ALA A 462 -7.80 2.18 -18.73
CA ALA A 462 -7.56 3.51 -19.29
C ALA A 462 -8.44 4.59 -18.66
N ARG A 463 -9.71 4.29 -18.38
CA ARG A 463 -10.59 5.20 -17.62
C ARG A 463 -10.07 5.41 -16.19
N ALA A 464 -9.51 4.38 -15.57
CA ALA A 464 -8.84 4.51 -14.28
C ALA A 464 -7.66 5.51 -14.35
N PHE A 465 -6.82 5.44 -15.39
CA PHE A 465 -5.77 6.45 -15.62
C PHE A 465 -6.33 7.85 -15.87
N GLN A 466 -7.48 7.99 -16.54
CA GLN A 466 -8.14 9.27 -16.71
C GLN A 466 -8.52 9.90 -15.36
N LEU A 467 -9.14 9.12 -14.47
CA LEU A 467 -9.51 9.58 -13.14
C LEU A 467 -8.27 9.91 -12.30
N GLU A 468 -7.20 9.12 -12.39
CA GLU A 468 -5.93 9.43 -11.70
C GLU A 468 -5.30 10.72 -12.24
N PHE A 469 -5.27 10.91 -13.56
CA PHE A 469 -4.71 12.09 -14.19
C PHE A 469 -5.47 13.37 -13.84
N ARG A 470 -6.80 13.33 -13.85
CA ARG A 470 -7.65 14.47 -13.44
C ARG A 470 -7.47 14.78 -11.95
N GLY A 471 -7.57 13.77 -11.09
CA GLY A 471 -7.42 13.94 -9.65
C GLY A 471 -6.06 14.50 -9.25
N ASN A 472 -4.98 14.08 -9.94
CA ASN A 472 -3.64 14.66 -9.79
C ASN A 472 -3.61 16.16 -10.12
N ARG A 473 -4.23 16.58 -11.22
CA ARG A 473 -4.25 17.99 -11.67
C ARG A 473 -5.13 18.87 -10.80
N GLU A 474 -6.27 18.35 -10.37
CA GLU A 474 -7.25 19.08 -9.55
C GLU A 474 -6.84 19.12 -8.07
N GLY A 475 -6.04 18.13 -7.65
CA GLY A 475 -5.63 17.95 -6.27
C GLY A 475 -6.75 17.38 -5.44
N ASP A 476 -7.45 16.37 -5.96
CA ASP A 476 -8.60 15.76 -5.29
C ASP A 476 -8.19 15.17 -3.93
N GLU A 477 -9.10 15.31 -2.97
CA GLU A 477 -8.92 14.89 -1.58
C GLU A 477 -10.08 13.99 -1.15
N ALA A 478 -9.84 13.16 -0.13
CA ALA A 478 -10.91 12.39 0.49
C ALA A 478 -11.96 13.33 1.12
N PRO A 479 -13.25 12.95 1.10
CA PRO A 479 -14.31 13.74 1.71
C PRO A 479 -14.05 13.96 3.20
N THR A 480 -14.36 15.15 3.71
CA THR A 480 -14.14 15.51 5.11
C THR A 480 -15.40 15.28 5.94
N PHE A 481 -15.34 14.40 6.93
CA PHE A 481 -16.42 14.14 7.89
C PHE A 481 -15.85 13.71 9.25
N TYR A 482 -16.64 13.86 10.32
CA TYR A 482 -16.20 13.50 11.67
C TYR A 482 -16.19 11.98 11.88
N LYS A 483 -17.32 11.35 11.60
CA LYS A 483 -17.63 9.92 11.62
C LYS A 483 -18.71 9.67 10.57
N ALA A 484 -18.69 8.51 9.92
CA ALA A 484 -19.73 8.10 8.98
C ALA A 484 -19.77 6.58 8.85
N TRP A 485 -20.93 6.04 8.47
CA TRP A 485 -21.14 4.64 8.15
C TRP A 485 -21.11 4.39 6.65
N THR A 486 -20.53 3.26 6.24
CA THR A 486 -20.52 2.80 4.86
C THR A 486 -20.41 1.27 4.75
N ILE A 487 -20.31 0.73 3.54
CA ILE A 487 -20.10 -0.70 3.26
C ILE A 487 -18.69 -0.92 2.70
N ASP A 488 -18.14 -2.12 2.83
CA ASP A 488 -16.83 -2.46 2.23
C ASP A 488 -16.89 -2.89 0.76
N HIS A 489 -18.08 -3.28 0.29
CA HIS A 489 -18.33 -3.77 -1.06
C HIS A 489 -18.94 -2.73 -2.01
N ALA A 490 -18.86 -3.00 -3.30
CA ALA A 490 -19.52 -2.18 -4.32
C ALA A 490 -21.03 -2.40 -4.29
N PHE A 491 -21.78 -1.34 -4.04
CA PHE A 491 -23.24 -1.41 -4.03
C PHE A 491 -23.78 -1.91 -5.39
N GLY A 492 -24.65 -2.92 -5.35
CA GLY A 492 -25.23 -3.58 -6.52
C GLY A 492 -24.32 -4.61 -7.20
N ALA A 493 -23.07 -4.75 -6.77
CA ALA A 493 -22.12 -5.75 -7.25
C ALA A 493 -21.24 -6.23 -6.09
N TYR A 494 -21.86 -6.83 -5.06
CA TYR A 494 -21.19 -7.10 -3.78
C TYR A 494 -20.14 -8.22 -3.84
N GLY A 495 -19.94 -8.87 -4.97
CA GLY A 495 -18.73 -9.67 -5.22
C GLY A 495 -17.47 -8.84 -5.50
N ARG A 496 -17.58 -7.51 -5.56
CA ARG A 496 -16.49 -6.56 -5.81
C ARG A 496 -16.28 -5.69 -4.57
N GLN A 497 -15.03 -5.49 -4.16
CA GLN A 497 -14.72 -4.56 -3.07
C GLN A 497 -14.81 -3.11 -3.56
N ALA A 498 -15.36 -2.21 -2.75
CA ALA A 498 -15.30 -0.77 -3.00
C ALA A 498 -14.13 -0.11 -2.28
N LEU A 499 -13.76 -0.68 -1.13
CA LEU A 499 -12.71 -0.20 -0.27
C LEU A 499 -11.58 -1.23 -0.18
N ASP A 500 -10.35 -0.72 -0.22
CA ASP A 500 -9.14 -1.49 0.03
C ASP A 500 -8.82 -1.43 1.54
N ILE A 501 -8.82 -2.59 2.20
CA ILE A 501 -8.55 -2.70 3.63
C ILE A 501 -7.05 -2.74 3.83
N ARG A 502 -6.49 -1.74 4.51
CA ARG A 502 -5.05 -1.59 4.70
C ARG A 502 -4.67 -1.48 6.17
N LEU A 503 -3.42 -1.83 6.45
CA LEU A 503 -2.78 -1.61 7.74
C LEU A 503 -1.79 -0.44 7.61
N MET A 504 -1.93 0.56 8.48
CA MET A 504 -0.96 1.65 8.57
C MET A 504 0.23 1.24 9.45
N LEU A 505 1.44 1.42 8.91
CA LEU A 505 2.68 1.03 9.57
C LEU A 505 3.74 2.14 9.46
N THR A 506 4.55 2.32 10.50
CA THR A 506 5.78 3.11 10.41
C THR A 506 6.91 2.32 9.74
N LYS A 507 7.94 3.02 9.26
CA LYS A 507 9.13 2.39 8.69
C LYS A 507 9.85 1.49 9.68
N ASN A 508 9.89 1.89 10.95
CA ASN A 508 10.41 1.07 12.04
C ASN A 508 9.59 -0.22 12.26
N GLN A 509 8.26 -0.13 12.20
CA GLN A 509 7.38 -1.28 12.33
C GLN A 509 7.55 -2.26 11.17
N LEU A 510 7.58 -1.77 9.92
CA LEU A 510 7.81 -2.64 8.75
C LEU A 510 9.18 -3.32 8.82
N SER A 511 10.22 -2.59 9.23
CA SER A 511 11.57 -3.16 9.40
C SER A 511 11.61 -4.26 10.46
N THR A 512 10.93 -4.04 11.59
CA THR A 512 10.83 -5.03 12.68
C THR A 512 10.08 -6.27 12.21
N MET A 513 8.96 -6.08 11.49
CA MET A 513 8.17 -7.18 10.94
C MET A 513 8.98 -7.99 9.92
N ALA A 514 9.68 -7.32 9.00
CA ALA A 514 10.53 -7.98 8.01
C ALA A 514 11.65 -8.81 8.69
N GLY A 515 12.33 -8.26 9.70
CA GLY A 515 13.37 -9.00 10.42
C GLY A 515 12.84 -10.20 11.22
N ASN A 516 11.66 -10.07 11.83
CA ASN A 516 11.02 -11.18 12.52
C ASN A 516 10.55 -12.27 11.55
N LEU A 517 9.97 -11.88 10.41
CA LEU A 517 9.55 -12.80 9.35
C LEU A 517 10.75 -13.54 8.75
N GLU A 518 11.84 -12.82 8.49
CA GLU A 518 13.11 -13.41 8.04
C GLU A 518 13.60 -14.48 9.01
N ALA A 519 13.61 -14.19 10.32
CA ALA A 519 14.01 -15.17 11.32
C ALA A 519 13.10 -16.41 11.38
N ILE A 520 11.79 -16.25 11.11
CA ILE A 520 10.81 -17.35 11.04
C ILE A 520 11.08 -18.23 9.82
N VAL A 521 11.20 -17.59 8.64
CA VAL A 521 11.51 -18.23 7.36
C VAL A 521 12.85 -18.98 7.43
N GLU A 522 13.90 -18.34 7.93
CA GLU A 522 15.23 -18.95 8.05
C GLU A 522 15.22 -20.18 8.94
N ARG A 523 14.45 -20.16 10.04
CA ARG A 523 14.29 -21.34 10.92
C ARG A 523 13.61 -22.48 10.19
N ALA A 524 12.56 -22.18 9.45
CA ALA A 524 11.79 -23.19 8.72
C ALA A 524 12.58 -23.82 7.57
N ASN A 525 13.46 -23.06 6.92
CA ASN A 525 14.31 -23.54 5.82
C ASN A 525 15.57 -24.28 6.25
N ARG A 526 15.80 -24.50 7.56
CA ARG A 526 17.00 -25.21 8.03
C ARG A 526 17.02 -26.66 7.55
N PRO A 527 18.06 -27.10 6.81
CA PRO A 527 18.17 -28.47 6.33
C PRO A 527 18.18 -29.47 7.50
N GLY A 528 17.24 -30.42 7.50
CA GLY A 528 17.11 -31.42 8.56
C GLY A 528 16.49 -30.93 9.87
N GLY A 529 16.00 -29.68 9.92
CA GLY A 529 15.19 -29.19 11.02
C GLY A 529 13.80 -29.82 10.99
N ILE A 530 13.37 -30.41 12.11
CA ILE A 530 11.95 -30.66 12.33
C ILE A 530 11.33 -29.30 12.65
N ILE A 531 10.48 -28.79 11.78
CA ILE A 531 9.68 -27.61 12.10
C ILE A 531 8.79 -28.01 13.27
N ASP A 532 9.03 -27.43 14.44
CA ASP A 532 8.04 -27.49 15.50
C ASP A 532 6.85 -26.64 15.04
N ALA A 533 5.86 -27.34 14.48
CA ALA A 533 4.63 -26.76 13.96
C ALA A 533 3.94 -25.84 14.96
N ASN A 534 4.02 -26.15 16.26
CA ASN A 534 3.42 -25.33 17.31
C ASN A 534 4.19 -24.02 17.46
N ALA A 535 5.51 -24.10 17.57
CA ALA A 535 6.36 -22.92 17.74
C ALA A 535 6.29 -22.00 16.51
N PHE A 536 6.32 -22.58 15.31
CA PHE A 536 6.23 -21.84 14.06
C PHE A 536 4.90 -21.09 13.91
N PHE A 537 3.78 -21.76 14.18
CA PHE A 537 2.45 -21.13 14.12
C PHE A 537 2.32 -20.01 15.17
N GLN A 538 2.83 -20.23 16.39
CA GLN A 538 2.87 -19.19 17.43
C GLN A 538 3.71 -17.98 17.00
N ASP A 539 4.89 -18.21 16.42
CA ASP A 539 5.76 -17.13 15.95
C ASP A 539 5.09 -16.27 14.87
N ILE A 540 4.33 -16.88 13.95
CA ILE A 540 3.58 -16.15 12.91
C ILE A 540 2.41 -15.37 13.52
N GLN A 541 1.64 -15.97 14.42
CA GLN A 541 0.56 -15.26 15.10
C GLN A 541 1.09 -14.05 15.89
N ASP A 542 2.19 -14.24 16.61
CA ASP A 542 2.86 -13.17 17.35
C ASP A 542 3.33 -12.05 16.39
N LEU A 543 3.86 -12.41 15.22
CA LEU A 543 4.27 -11.45 14.19
C LEU A 543 3.10 -10.65 13.62
N ALA A 544 2.01 -11.32 13.22
CA ALA A 544 0.83 -10.68 12.65
C ALA A 544 0.21 -9.66 13.63
N LEU A 545 0.29 -9.95 14.93
CA LEU A 545 -0.20 -9.08 15.99
C LEU A 545 0.75 -7.92 16.31
N GLN A 546 2.07 -8.15 16.30
CA GLN A 546 3.06 -7.08 16.40
C GLN A 546 2.99 -6.11 15.22
N ALA A 547 2.61 -6.60 14.03
CA ALA A 547 2.36 -5.74 12.89
C ALA A 547 1.10 -4.89 13.10
N SER A 548 0.04 -5.51 13.62
CA SER A 548 -1.25 -4.86 13.78
C SER A 548 -1.30 -3.87 14.96
N ASN A 549 -0.42 -4.04 15.96
CA ASN A 549 -0.35 -3.23 17.18
C ASN A 549 0.95 -2.44 17.32
N ASP A 550 0.91 -1.36 18.12
CA ASP A 550 2.14 -0.78 18.65
C ASP A 550 2.63 -1.69 19.80
N PRO A 551 3.89 -2.17 19.80
CA PRO A 551 4.44 -2.99 20.88
C PRO A 551 4.25 -2.37 22.29
N ASN A 552 4.14 -1.05 22.38
CA ASN A 552 3.91 -0.33 23.63
C ASN A 552 2.44 -0.33 24.09
N GLN A 553 1.50 -0.86 23.30
CA GLN A 553 0.07 -0.86 23.61
C GLN A 553 -0.36 -1.99 24.56
N VAL A 554 0.48 -3.00 24.75
CA VAL A 554 0.21 -4.13 25.64
C VAL A 554 0.80 -3.87 27.03
N ARG A 555 0.05 -4.20 28.08
CA ARG A 555 0.58 -4.16 29.46
C ARG A 555 1.69 -5.18 29.66
N GLU A 556 2.85 -4.72 30.15
CA GLU A 556 4.08 -5.53 30.35
C GLU A 556 3.88 -6.78 31.25
N GLU A 557 2.91 -6.77 32.16
CA GLU A 557 2.71 -7.83 33.16
C GLU A 557 1.70 -8.93 32.75
N GLN A 558 1.13 -8.87 31.54
CA GLN A 558 0.08 -9.80 31.09
C GLN A 558 0.58 -10.87 30.12
N LYS A 559 -0.10 -12.03 30.11
CA LYS A 559 0.17 -13.06 29.12
C LYS A 559 -0.23 -12.52 27.76
N LEU A 560 0.70 -12.54 26.81
CA LEU A 560 0.48 -12.07 25.44
C LEU A 560 -0.82 -12.64 24.87
N GLY A 561 -1.07 -13.94 25.04
CA GLY A 561 -2.29 -14.64 24.59
C GLY A 561 -3.63 -14.03 25.01
N ASP A 562 -3.73 -13.42 26.19
CA ASP A 562 -4.98 -12.76 26.63
C ASP A 562 -5.19 -11.43 25.88
N ALA A 563 -4.10 -10.72 25.56
CA ALA A 563 -4.14 -9.53 24.71
C ALA A 563 -4.41 -9.88 23.24
N ILE A 564 -3.92 -11.04 22.78
CA ILE A 564 -4.23 -11.59 21.45
C ILE A 564 -5.74 -11.79 21.32
N ALA A 565 -6.35 -12.53 22.25
CA ALA A 565 -7.79 -12.80 22.21
C ALA A 565 -8.61 -11.50 22.23
N GLU A 566 -8.28 -10.58 23.14
CA GLU A 566 -8.93 -9.27 23.25
C GLU A 566 -8.83 -8.44 21.97
N TYR A 567 -7.74 -8.53 21.21
CA TYR A 567 -7.55 -7.82 19.95
C TYR A 567 -8.34 -8.45 18.80
N LEU A 568 -8.24 -9.78 18.66
CA LEU A 568 -8.90 -10.53 17.58
C LEU A 568 -10.43 -10.51 17.66
N GLU A 569 -10.99 -10.33 18.86
CA GLU A 569 -12.44 -10.22 19.08
C GLU A 569 -13.08 -9.01 18.38
N ASP A 570 -12.34 -7.91 18.22
CA ASP A 570 -12.88 -6.65 17.66
C ASP A 570 -12.41 -6.41 16.22
N LEU A 571 -11.66 -7.33 15.61
CA LEU A 571 -11.11 -7.13 14.27
C LEU A 571 -12.23 -7.20 13.21
N PRO A 572 -12.45 -6.14 12.40
CA PRO A 572 -13.39 -6.18 11.28
C PRO A 572 -12.94 -7.16 10.19
N TYR A 573 -11.63 -7.42 10.13
CA TYR A 573 -11.01 -8.28 9.12
C TYR A 573 -9.85 -9.07 9.71
N LYS A 574 -9.63 -10.27 9.18
CA LYS A 574 -8.50 -11.14 9.54
C LYS A 574 -7.64 -11.39 8.31
N SER A 575 -6.33 -11.26 8.45
CA SER A 575 -5.39 -11.73 7.43
C SER A 575 -5.44 -13.25 7.30
N GLN A 576 -4.80 -13.79 6.26
CA GLN A 576 -4.75 -15.24 6.03
C GLN A 576 -4.21 -16.01 7.25
N THR A 577 -3.07 -15.60 7.84
CA THR A 577 -2.56 -16.32 9.02
C THR A 577 -3.34 -16.03 10.30
N THR A 578 -3.96 -14.85 10.40
CA THR A 578 -4.82 -14.50 11.55
C THR A 578 -6.12 -15.31 11.54
N ALA A 579 -6.63 -15.66 10.36
CA ALA A 579 -7.79 -16.51 10.18
C ALA A 579 -7.47 -18.00 10.39
N MET A 580 -6.23 -18.41 10.11
CA MET A 580 -5.80 -19.80 10.24
C MET A 580 -5.74 -20.23 11.72
N THR A 581 -6.27 -21.41 12.02
CA THR A 581 -6.17 -22.02 13.35
C THR A 581 -5.02 -23.04 13.41
N MET A 582 -4.64 -23.40 14.63
CA MET A 582 -3.63 -24.46 14.86
C MET A 582 -4.07 -25.81 14.28
N SER A 583 -5.39 -26.11 14.34
CA SER A 583 -5.94 -27.31 13.71
C SER A 583 -5.78 -27.27 12.20
N ASP A 584 -6.02 -26.13 11.56
CA ASP A 584 -5.89 -25.99 10.12
C ASP A 584 -4.44 -26.28 9.69
N TRP A 585 -3.47 -25.70 10.40
CA TRP A 585 -2.04 -25.91 10.15
C TRP A 585 -1.61 -27.38 10.25
N VAL A 586 -2.02 -28.09 11.31
CA VAL A 586 -1.66 -29.51 11.51
C VAL A 586 -2.31 -30.42 10.47
N THR A 587 -3.45 -30.01 9.91
CA THR A 587 -4.11 -30.76 8.84
C THR A 587 -3.54 -30.51 7.46
N LEU A 588 -2.75 -29.45 7.26
CA LEU A 588 -2.08 -29.18 5.99
C LEU A 588 -1.12 -30.33 5.63
N SER A 589 -1.19 -30.76 4.38
CA SER A 589 -0.24 -31.68 3.80
C SER A 589 1.14 -31.02 3.65
N GLY A 590 2.20 -31.83 3.53
CA GLY A 590 3.56 -31.33 3.34
C GLY A 590 3.73 -30.35 2.16
N PRO A 591 3.06 -30.53 1.01
CA PRO A 591 2.99 -29.52 -0.04
C PRO A 591 2.33 -28.20 0.39
N GLU A 592 1.16 -28.24 1.02
CA GLU A 592 0.45 -27.03 1.46
C GLU A 592 1.24 -26.23 2.50
N GLN A 593 1.97 -26.92 3.40
CA GLN A 593 2.88 -26.27 4.34
C GLN A 593 4.04 -25.56 3.64
N ARG A 594 4.56 -26.14 2.54
CA ARG A 594 5.60 -25.49 1.72
C ARG A 594 5.05 -24.30 0.94
N ASP A 595 3.83 -24.39 0.43
CA ASP A 595 3.20 -23.28 -0.30
C ASP A 595 2.95 -22.10 0.63
N LEU A 596 2.54 -22.34 1.88
CA LEU A 596 2.46 -21.27 2.88
C LEU A 596 3.85 -20.68 3.18
N MET A 597 4.90 -21.51 3.30
CA MET A 597 6.26 -21.01 3.50
C MET A 597 6.71 -20.10 2.35
N ASN A 598 6.53 -20.54 1.11
CA ASN A 598 6.86 -19.76 -0.07
C ASN A 598 6.06 -18.44 -0.11
N SER A 599 4.80 -18.45 0.34
CA SER A 599 4.01 -17.22 0.47
C SER A 599 4.59 -16.26 1.51
N LEU A 600 5.04 -16.76 2.67
CA LEU A 600 5.69 -15.93 3.70
C LEU A 600 7.02 -15.33 3.20
N GLU A 601 7.80 -16.10 2.45
CA GLU A 601 9.01 -15.62 1.79
C GLU A 601 8.72 -14.54 0.74
N SER A 602 7.66 -14.74 -0.05
CA SER A 602 7.20 -13.77 -1.03
C SER A 602 6.78 -12.46 -0.35
N LYS A 603 5.99 -12.53 0.74
CA LYS A 603 5.62 -11.37 1.56
C LYS A 603 6.84 -10.64 2.13
N LEU A 604 7.86 -11.37 2.60
CA LEU A 604 9.13 -10.79 3.05
C LEU A 604 9.83 -10.01 1.93
N ARG A 605 9.92 -10.59 0.73
CA ARG A 605 10.51 -9.91 -0.45
C ARG A 605 9.71 -8.65 -0.81
N TYR A 606 8.39 -8.70 -0.74
CA TYR A 606 7.54 -7.53 -0.92
C TYR A 606 7.79 -6.44 0.14
N TYR A 607 7.90 -6.78 1.43
CA TYR A 607 8.19 -5.80 2.48
C TYR A 607 9.54 -5.11 2.29
N GLN A 608 10.57 -5.84 1.88
CA GLN A 608 11.88 -5.28 1.56
C GLN A 608 11.77 -4.26 0.41
N ARG A 609 10.99 -4.56 -0.63
CA ARG A 609 10.75 -3.66 -1.76
C ARG A 609 10.00 -2.39 -1.35
N VAL A 610 8.96 -2.52 -0.52
CA VAL A 610 8.24 -1.36 0.05
C VAL A 610 9.16 -0.51 0.93
N HIS A 611 9.98 -1.16 1.77
CA HIS A 611 10.93 -0.48 2.66
C HIS A 611 11.96 0.35 1.90
N ASP A 612 12.50 -0.20 0.82
CA ASP A 612 13.59 0.38 0.05
C ASP A 612 13.13 1.46 -0.95
N ASN A 613 11.82 1.52 -1.25
CA ASN A 613 11.24 2.58 -2.06
C ASN A 613 10.91 3.83 -1.21
N PRO A 614 11.65 4.95 -1.35
CA PRO A 614 11.41 6.15 -0.56
C PRO A 614 10.06 6.83 -0.85
N ASP A 615 9.49 6.64 -2.05
CA ASP A 615 8.23 7.29 -2.44
C ASP A 615 7.01 6.72 -1.72
N ASN A 616 7.15 5.51 -1.14
CA ASN A 616 6.10 4.85 -0.37
C ASN A 616 5.94 5.41 1.06
N TRP A 617 6.81 6.33 1.49
CA TRP A 617 6.89 6.79 2.88
C TRP A 617 6.46 8.24 3.03
N VAL A 618 5.41 8.46 3.84
CA VAL A 618 4.85 9.77 4.10
C VAL A 618 5.26 10.27 5.48
N ALA A 619 5.90 11.43 5.51
CA ALA A 619 6.14 12.16 6.75
C ALA A 619 4.84 12.87 7.21
N LEU A 620 4.32 12.48 8.38
CA LEU A 620 3.12 13.07 8.98
C LEU A 620 3.38 14.45 9.60
N HIS A 621 4.64 14.75 9.95
CA HIS A 621 5.07 16.08 10.38
C HIS A 621 6.47 16.43 9.92
N GLN A 622 6.79 17.73 9.93
CA GLN A 622 8.06 18.28 9.42
C GLN A 622 9.27 17.77 10.21
N ASP A 623 9.11 17.49 11.50
CA ASP A 623 10.19 17.01 12.37
C ASP A 623 10.18 15.48 12.56
N ALA A 624 9.48 14.73 11.71
CA ALA A 624 9.42 13.27 11.84
C ALA A 624 10.79 12.67 11.54
N ALA A 625 11.26 11.77 12.40
CA ALA A 625 12.42 10.95 12.06
C ALA A 625 12.05 10.01 10.89
N ALA A 626 13.01 9.67 10.04
CA ALA A 626 12.76 8.82 8.87
C ALA A 626 12.14 7.45 9.22
N GLY A 627 12.45 6.91 10.41
CA GLY A 627 11.85 5.68 10.93
C GLY A 627 10.36 5.80 11.30
N GLU A 628 9.88 7.02 11.53
CA GLU A 628 8.50 7.34 11.91
C GLU A 628 7.64 7.75 10.71
N TYR A 629 8.18 7.68 9.49
CA TYR A 629 7.37 7.87 8.29
C TYR A 629 6.42 6.69 8.17
N VAL A 630 5.21 6.96 7.68
CA VAL A 630 4.17 5.94 7.57
C VAL A 630 3.93 5.53 6.13
N THR A 631 3.47 4.30 5.98
CA THR A 631 2.88 3.75 4.75
C THR A 631 1.65 2.93 5.11
N THR A 632 0.88 2.52 4.10
CA THR A 632 -0.24 1.61 4.26
C THR A 632 -0.02 0.38 3.40
N ILE A 633 -0.19 -0.81 3.96
CA ILE A 633 -0.07 -2.08 3.24
C ILE A 633 -1.42 -2.77 3.24
N SER A 634 -1.86 -3.28 2.09
CA SER A 634 -3.10 -4.05 1.99
C SER A 634 -3.11 -5.26 2.93
N LEU A 635 -4.25 -5.53 3.56
CA LEU A 635 -4.37 -6.54 4.62
C LEU A 635 -4.13 -7.96 4.10
N ASP A 636 -4.47 -8.24 2.84
CA ASP A 636 -4.20 -9.53 2.17
C ASP A 636 -2.69 -9.83 2.04
N ARG A 637 -1.85 -8.78 2.05
CA ARG A 637 -0.39 -8.89 2.02
C ARG A 637 0.23 -8.97 3.41
N MET A 638 -0.56 -8.83 4.47
CA MET A 638 -0.09 -9.11 5.83
C MET A 638 0.01 -10.62 6.02
N PRO A 639 0.91 -11.11 6.91
CA PRO A 639 1.05 -12.54 7.15
C PRO A 639 -0.32 -13.12 7.48
#